data_AF-A0A833SRC9-F1
#
_entry.id   AF-A0A833SRC9-F1
#
_cell.length_a   1.000
_cell.length_b   1.000
_cell.length_c   1.000
_cell.angle_alpha   90.00
_cell.angle_beta   90.00
_cell.angle_gamma   90.00
#
_symmetry.space_group_name_H-M   'P 1'
#
loop_
_entity.id
_entity.type
_entity.pdbx_description
1 polymer ?
#
loop_
_entity_poly.entity_id
_entity_poly.type
_entity_poly.pdbx_seq_one_letter_code
_entity_poly.pdbx_strand_id
1 'polypeptide(L)'
;MASTRHVSRWQLCRPPQVSGSSETLPASSSNSTEVAATASPSTPPVSLRYLNEFVGKLHCAPALLQHGLFPDAKEVTESMALFNAVRRYIEPKSEEESLKINGKHDGIVVVGDGNTPRTAAMFAFRMRGWKCYSVDPAMEKGTSERSKGWADVSNLVTVRNKIENIRITLRRAIVVLVHAHVTLDQALSAVQAEQVCGVVTLPCCNWYGQQEMLFGRGPDLVYDDFSVLSDHREIRLWVGDNSRNVDVSHADFSLTSSVMKGCVRKDIVDISGIVGGSTNNTERQSESLKKRDGVLDFISDTLQELDRDISSMNPEEITAEEQTFGSSLPSAVASHLDVDTHVLALDWHPRRLAVRLLLRDGYKHVYTLSIADNLSFSMNDKQGTKTLKLQLHKCIIDVASDPGTEDERIKFEPCGHYILQSTVVLTSDEEEKITVKFENDGHLTPSLACVLDAGFIFRGFRGRAKKKPSFFRLVCRTLDQFVSGSCPESTSRKASLVCLTSRKQWRKKEFLAHEDLELDVQSLIASKEQSPGTPVYVYCCYKLQKLAVVQPTVVNTKDSNNIGRNAALETWLELEKKLKERQSKLGNSLVAIDSPEARVKAAQEQEQASRKVYVQVTGEITRVRRFSKGMAFLSLELTGTGYDRPLQVFLQRETMNWSLETFLKVVSLLRKGDELIGVGFMARNARGHSMLQVEALSLARSGEYEAYN
;
A
#
# COMPACT_ATOMS: atom_id res chain seq x y z
N MET A 1 5.80 14.98 18.66
CA MET A 1 5.10 14.93 17.37
C MET A 1 3.60 14.80 17.65
N ALA A 2 2.84 15.88 17.49
CA ALA A 2 1.39 15.82 17.64
C ALA A 2 0.81 15.11 16.42
N SER A 3 0.19 13.94 16.64
CA SER A 3 -0.61 13.26 15.63
C SER A 3 -1.73 14.20 15.20
N THR A 4 -1.69 14.70 13.97
CA THR A 4 -2.84 15.37 13.35
C THR A 4 -3.98 14.34 13.34
N ARG A 5 -4.95 14.51 14.26
CA ARG A 5 -6.13 13.66 14.38
C ARG A 5 -6.80 13.52 13.01
N HIS A 6 -6.73 12.33 12.42
CA HIS A 6 -7.54 12.01 11.25
C HIS A 6 -9.02 12.03 11.69
N VAL A 7 -9.83 12.86 11.05
CA VAL A 7 -11.25 13.01 11.38
C VAL A 7 -12.04 11.92 10.65
N SER A 8 -12.59 10.98 11.39
CA SER A 8 -13.57 10.03 10.83
C SER A 8 -14.74 10.80 10.23
N ARG A 9 -15.25 10.38 9.07
CA ARG A 9 -16.46 10.96 8.46
C ARG A 9 -17.72 10.66 9.28
N TRP A 10 -17.59 9.73 10.23
CA TRP A 10 -18.62 9.34 11.19
C TRP A 10 -18.52 10.23 12.43
N GLN A 11 -19.62 10.87 12.83
CA GLN A 11 -19.65 11.72 14.02
C GLN A 11 -20.42 11.04 15.15
N LEU A 12 -19.98 11.27 16.39
CA LEU A 12 -20.65 10.78 17.60
C LEU A 12 -22.10 11.28 17.59
N CYS A 13 -23.06 10.38 17.76
CA CYS A 13 -24.45 10.76 18.00
C CYS A 13 -24.47 11.59 19.29
N ARG A 14 -25.02 12.82 19.23
CA ARG A 14 -25.36 13.53 20.47
C ARG A 14 -26.43 12.68 21.17
N PRO A 15 -26.31 12.41 22.49
CA PRO A 15 -27.39 11.75 23.19
C PRO A 15 -28.68 12.55 22.97
N PRO A 16 -29.84 11.90 22.77
CA PRO A 16 -31.10 12.62 22.67
C PRO A 16 -31.24 13.50 23.92
N GLN A 17 -31.48 14.79 23.72
CA GLN A 17 -31.90 15.65 24.83
C GLN A 17 -33.12 14.99 25.44
N VAL A 18 -33.03 14.63 26.72
CA VAL A 18 -34.17 14.18 27.50
C VAL A 18 -35.19 15.30 27.39
N SER A 19 -36.28 15.05 26.65
CA SER A 19 -37.44 15.93 26.62
C SER A 19 -37.94 16.03 28.05
N GLY A 20 -37.66 17.17 28.68
CA GLY A 20 -38.08 17.47 30.05
C GLY A 20 -39.59 17.29 30.15
N SER A 21 -39.99 16.42 31.06
CA SER A 21 -41.35 16.30 31.54
C SER A 21 -41.85 17.67 32.00
N SER A 22 -42.99 18.07 31.47
CA SER A 22 -43.74 19.26 31.89
C SER A 22 -44.04 19.21 33.40
N GLU A 23 -43.41 20.09 34.17
CA GLU A 23 -43.94 20.53 35.45
C GLU A 23 -43.93 22.06 35.53
N THR A 24 -45.12 22.58 35.82
CA THR A 24 -45.52 23.97 35.93
C THR A 24 -45.06 24.62 37.23
N LEU A 25 -44.27 25.72 37.12
CA LEU A 25 -44.24 27.00 37.89
C LEU A 25 -44.12 26.97 39.45
N PRO A 26 -43.65 28.06 40.15
CA PRO A 26 -43.69 29.47 39.74
C PRO A 26 -42.43 30.32 40.01
N ALA A 27 -42.52 31.56 39.53
CA ALA A 27 -41.53 32.61 39.51
C ALA A 27 -41.01 33.06 40.89
N SER A 28 -39.72 33.40 40.95
CA SER A 28 -39.24 34.56 41.71
C SER A 28 -37.94 35.10 41.11
N SER A 29 -37.90 36.43 41.02
CA SER A 29 -36.81 37.27 40.55
C SER A 29 -35.66 37.37 41.54
N SER A 30 -34.41 37.38 41.07
CA SER A 30 -33.47 38.51 41.23
C SER A 30 -32.03 38.15 40.87
N ASN A 31 -31.45 39.03 40.04
CA ASN A 31 -30.05 39.27 39.72
C ASN A 31 -28.98 38.44 40.44
N SER A 32 -28.21 37.67 39.66
CA SER A 32 -26.75 37.72 39.76
C SER A 32 -26.12 37.31 38.42
N THR A 33 -25.10 38.07 38.06
CA THR A 33 -24.28 37.96 36.86
C THR A 33 -23.50 36.65 36.90
N GLU A 34 -24.06 35.55 36.37
CA GLU A 34 -23.29 34.32 36.18
C GLU A 34 -22.49 34.42 34.88
N VAL A 35 -21.19 34.60 35.10
CA VAL A 35 -20.11 34.33 34.16
C VAL A 35 -20.44 33.07 33.36
N ALA A 36 -20.51 33.21 32.04
CA ALA A 36 -20.61 32.08 31.12
C ALA A 36 -19.46 31.11 31.42
N ALA A 37 -19.76 30.06 32.18
CA ALA A 37 -18.86 28.95 32.39
C ALA A 37 -18.58 28.35 31.02
N THR A 38 -17.42 28.68 30.49
CA THR A 38 -16.82 27.98 29.36
C THR A 38 -16.74 26.52 29.77
N ALA A 39 -17.65 25.70 29.22
CA ALA A 39 -17.60 24.27 29.38
C ALA A 39 -16.21 23.81 28.95
N SER A 40 -15.42 23.34 29.92
CA SER A 40 -14.16 22.68 29.66
C SER A 40 -14.41 21.51 28.70
N PRO A 41 -13.46 21.21 27.79
CA PRO A 41 -13.58 20.03 26.94
C PRO A 41 -13.54 18.82 27.86
N SER A 42 -14.70 18.21 28.13
CA SER A 42 -14.78 17.01 28.95
C SER A 42 -13.87 15.95 28.32
N THR A 43 -12.89 15.50 29.09
CA THR A 43 -12.03 14.37 28.72
C THR A 43 -12.97 13.22 28.34
N PRO A 44 -12.82 12.60 27.15
CA PRO A 44 -13.67 11.48 26.77
C PRO A 44 -13.59 10.39 27.86
N PRO A 45 -14.72 9.74 28.22
CA PRO A 45 -14.78 8.86 29.38
C PRO A 45 -13.99 7.57 29.11
N VAL A 46 -12.72 7.53 29.52
CA VAL A 46 -11.89 6.31 29.44
C VAL A 46 -12.46 5.25 30.37
N SER A 47 -12.62 4.03 29.87
CA SER A 47 -13.14 2.88 30.61
C SER A 47 -12.09 1.77 30.68
N LEU A 48 -11.91 1.14 31.84
CA LEU A 48 -11.03 -0.02 32.01
C LEU A 48 -11.78 -1.36 31.90
N ARG A 49 -12.99 -1.36 31.35
CA ARG A 49 -13.87 -2.53 31.25
C ARG A 49 -13.16 -3.77 30.72
N TYR A 50 -12.43 -3.64 29.60
CA TYR A 50 -11.78 -4.78 28.97
C TYR A 50 -10.60 -5.34 29.78
N LEU A 51 -9.83 -4.50 30.46
CA LEU A 51 -8.78 -4.98 31.36
C LEU A 51 -9.38 -5.68 32.58
N ASN A 52 -10.45 -5.12 33.14
CA ASN A 52 -11.15 -5.75 34.26
C ASN A 52 -11.79 -7.09 33.87
N GLU A 53 -12.37 -7.19 32.67
CA GLU A 53 -12.89 -8.46 32.14
C GLU A 53 -11.75 -9.45 31.88
N PHE A 54 -10.66 -9.01 31.26
CA PHE A 54 -9.51 -9.86 30.95
C PHE A 54 -8.86 -10.44 32.21
N VAL A 55 -8.53 -9.61 33.20
CA VAL A 55 -7.83 -10.06 34.41
C VAL A 55 -8.78 -10.75 35.39
N GLY A 56 -10.00 -10.23 35.56
CA GLY A 56 -10.89 -10.65 36.64
C GLY A 56 -11.93 -11.72 36.27
N LYS A 57 -12.26 -11.89 34.98
CA LYS A 57 -13.38 -12.76 34.55
C LYS A 57 -13.00 -13.76 33.47
N LEU A 58 -11.99 -13.46 32.65
CA LEU A 58 -11.64 -14.29 31.51
C LEU A 58 -10.76 -15.47 31.96
N HIS A 59 -11.37 -16.65 32.11
CA HIS A 59 -10.65 -17.85 32.59
C HIS A 59 -9.44 -18.26 31.72
N CYS A 60 -9.42 -17.93 30.43
CA CYS A 60 -8.28 -18.21 29.55
C CYS A 60 -7.17 -17.14 29.60
N ALA A 61 -7.35 -16.04 30.35
CA ALA A 61 -6.35 -14.98 30.43
C ALA A 61 -4.97 -15.47 30.93
N PRO A 62 -4.86 -16.34 31.95
CA PRO A 62 -3.56 -16.88 32.35
C PRO A 62 -2.84 -17.62 31.21
N ALA A 63 -3.58 -18.43 30.43
CA ALA A 63 -3.02 -19.14 29.28
C ALA A 63 -2.57 -18.16 28.18
N LEU A 64 -3.42 -17.19 27.85
CA LEU A 64 -3.09 -16.15 26.86
C LEU A 64 -1.83 -15.35 27.23
N LEU A 65 -1.66 -15.03 28.53
CA LEU A 65 -0.48 -14.36 29.05
C LEU A 65 0.75 -15.28 29.04
N GLN A 66 0.60 -16.56 29.41
CA GLN A 66 1.67 -17.55 29.37
C GLN A 66 2.22 -17.76 27.95
N HIS A 67 1.35 -17.67 26.93
CA HIS A 67 1.76 -17.70 25.52
C HIS A 67 2.47 -16.42 25.06
N GLY A 68 2.59 -15.37 25.89
CA GLY A 68 3.34 -14.16 25.53
C GLY A 68 2.76 -13.39 24.35
N LEU A 69 1.43 -13.48 24.14
CA LEU A 69 0.73 -12.92 22.98
C LEU A 69 0.70 -11.39 23.00
N PHE A 70 0.42 -10.79 24.16
CA PHE A 70 0.19 -9.35 24.30
C PHE A 70 1.45 -8.64 24.80
N PRO A 71 1.95 -7.61 24.11
CA PRO A 71 3.09 -6.82 24.56
C PRO A 71 2.68 -5.76 25.60
N ASP A 72 1.44 -5.27 25.54
CA ASP A 72 0.94 -4.22 26.42
C ASP A 72 -0.59 -4.28 26.57
N ALA A 73 -1.13 -3.39 27.42
CA ALA A 73 -2.55 -3.28 27.70
C ALA A 73 -3.37 -2.76 26.52
N LYS A 74 -2.79 -1.97 25.61
CA LYS A 74 -3.48 -1.45 24.42
C LYS A 74 -3.91 -2.64 23.56
N GLU A 75 -2.98 -3.53 23.24
CA GLU A 75 -3.23 -4.71 22.41
C GLU A 75 -4.27 -5.66 23.05
N VAL A 76 -4.25 -5.82 24.38
CA VAL A 76 -5.29 -6.58 25.10
C VAL A 76 -6.67 -5.96 24.88
N THR A 77 -6.79 -4.64 25.04
CA THR A 77 -8.09 -3.96 24.90
C THR A 77 -8.60 -3.94 23.47
N GLU A 78 -7.73 -3.83 22.47
CA GLU A 78 -8.12 -3.88 21.04
C GLU A 78 -8.65 -5.25 20.65
N SER A 79 -7.94 -6.34 21.03
CA SER A 79 -8.43 -7.70 20.80
C SER A 79 -9.77 -7.93 21.50
N MET A 80 -9.89 -7.59 22.79
CA MET A 80 -11.12 -7.71 23.57
C MET A 80 -12.31 -6.94 22.95
N ALA A 81 -12.05 -5.77 22.35
CA ALA A 81 -13.06 -5.00 21.64
C ALA A 81 -13.63 -5.76 20.44
N LEU A 82 -12.76 -6.30 19.60
CA LEU A 82 -13.13 -7.07 18.41
C LEU A 82 -13.87 -8.36 18.77
N PHE A 83 -13.41 -9.08 19.80
CA PHE A 83 -14.12 -10.25 20.30
C PHE A 83 -15.50 -9.90 20.85
N ASN A 84 -15.61 -8.81 21.62
CA ASN A 84 -16.90 -8.38 22.13
C ASN A 84 -17.87 -8.00 20.99
N ALA A 85 -17.38 -7.35 19.93
CA ALA A 85 -18.19 -7.02 18.76
C ALA A 85 -18.69 -8.30 18.06
N VAL A 86 -17.80 -9.26 17.81
CA VAL A 86 -18.18 -10.55 17.20
C VAL A 86 -19.19 -11.31 18.07
N ARG A 87 -18.88 -11.51 19.36
CA ARG A 87 -19.73 -12.19 20.36
C ARG A 87 -21.15 -11.62 20.42
N ARG A 88 -21.31 -10.31 20.23
CA ARG A 88 -22.59 -9.62 20.43
C ARG A 88 -23.41 -9.50 19.16
N TYR A 89 -22.76 -9.23 18.02
CA TYR A 89 -23.44 -8.80 16.80
C TYR A 89 -23.38 -9.81 15.65
N ILE A 90 -22.43 -10.75 15.69
CA ILE A 90 -22.17 -11.66 14.55
C ILE A 90 -22.34 -13.13 14.95
N GLU A 91 -21.88 -13.51 16.15
CA GLU A 91 -21.83 -14.89 16.59
C GLU A 91 -23.21 -15.56 16.45
N PRO A 92 -23.37 -16.56 15.57
CA PRO A 92 -24.64 -17.25 15.39
C PRO A 92 -24.98 -18.00 16.68
N LYS A 93 -26.19 -17.82 17.21
CA LYS A 93 -26.68 -18.66 18.31
C LYS A 93 -26.62 -20.11 17.84
N SER A 94 -26.01 -20.96 18.65
CA SER A 94 -25.82 -22.38 18.35
C SER A 94 -27.17 -23.10 18.33
N GLU A 95 -27.86 -23.06 17.20
CA GLU A 95 -28.85 -24.06 16.87
C GLU A 95 -28.22 -24.99 15.84
N GLU A 96 -28.13 -26.26 16.26
CA GLU A 96 -27.61 -27.41 15.53
C GLU A 96 -26.08 -27.51 15.45
N GLU A 97 -25.56 -28.54 16.13
CA GLU A 97 -24.31 -29.21 15.77
C GLU A 97 -24.38 -29.55 14.28
N SER A 98 -23.90 -28.63 13.45
CA SER A 98 -24.04 -28.75 12.01
C SER A 98 -23.14 -29.90 11.58
N LEU A 99 -23.77 -30.99 11.17
CA LEU A 99 -23.14 -32.09 10.45
C LEU A 99 -22.12 -31.50 9.46
N LYS A 100 -20.89 -32.02 9.48
CA LYS A 100 -19.82 -31.66 8.53
C LYS A 100 -20.23 -32.03 7.11
N ILE A 101 -21.14 -31.28 6.50
CA ILE A 101 -21.51 -31.42 5.11
C ILE A 101 -20.28 -30.90 4.34
N ASN A 102 -19.65 -31.78 3.55
CA ASN A 102 -18.50 -31.49 2.69
C ASN A 102 -17.12 -31.28 3.36
N GLY A 103 -16.94 -31.62 4.65
CA GLY A 103 -15.61 -31.60 5.29
C GLY A 103 -14.97 -30.22 5.49
N LYS A 104 -15.67 -29.11 5.20
CA LYS A 104 -15.23 -27.74 5.49
C LYS A 104 -15.58 -27.35 6.93
N HIS A 105 -14.75 -26.53 7.56
CA HIS A 105 -14.95 -26.03 8.92
C HIS A 105 -15.39 -24.56 8.94
N ASP A 106 -15.97 -24.12 10.05
CA ASP A 106 -16.22 -22.70 10.31
C ASP A 106 -14.91 -22.02 10.71
N GLY A 107 -14.67 -20.82 10.22
CA GLY A 107 -13.41 -20.13 10.47
C GLY A 107 -13.52 -18.64 10.73
N ILE A 108 -12.56 -18.13 11.48
CA ILE A 108 -12.38 -16.70 11.76
C ILE A 108 -11.05 -16.29 11.15
N VAL A 109 -11.07 -15.30 10.27
CA VAL A 109 -9.87 -14.80 9.59
C VAL A 109 -9.54 -13.44 10.17
N VAL A 110 -8.50 -13.38 10.99
CA VAL A 110 -7.97 -12.15 11.57
C VAL A 110 -6.83 -11.63 10.69
N VAL A 111 -6.99 -10.43 10.16
CA VAL A 111 -6.03 -9.76 9.29
C VAL A 111 -5.43 -8.57 10.05
N GLY A 112 -4.10 -8.44 10.01
CA GLY A 112 -3.38 -7.33 10.66
C GLY A 112 -3.03 -7.57 12.13
N ASP A 113 -3.03 -8.83 12.58
CA ASP A 113 -2.86 -9.22 14.00
C ASP A 113 -1.47 -8.83 14.58
N GLY A 114 -0.53 -8.45 13.71
CA GLY A 114 0.81 -8.01 14.07
C GLY A 114 1.82 -9.16 14.11
N ASN A 115 2.83 -9.01 14.98
CA ASN A 115 3.93 -9.97 15.09
C ASN A 115 3.59 -11.22 15.90
N THR A 116 2.49 -11.25 16.64
CA THR A 116 1.97 -12.42 17.34
C THR A 116 0.49 -12.61 16.98
N PRO A 117 -0.08 -13.81 17.12
CA PRO A 117 -1.47 -14.06 16.74
C PRO A 117 -2.45 -13.65 17.85
N ARG A 118 -2.32 -12.44 18.38
CA ARG A 118 -2.92 -12.02 19.65
C ARG A 118 -4.45 -12.02 19.63
N THR A 119 -5.07 -11.45 18.62
CA THR A 119 -6.53 -11.43 18.45
C THR A 119 -7.05 -12.80 18.01
N ALA A 120 -6.39 -13.45 17.05
CA ALA A 120 -6.81 -14.76 16.57
C ALA A 120 -6.73 -15.84 17.65
N ALA A 121 -5.69 -15.84 18.48
CA ALA A 121 -5.56 -16.75 19.60
C ALA A 121 -6.68 -16.51 20.63
N MET A 122 -7.02 -15.25 20.91
CA MET A 122 -8.12 -14.95 21.80
C MET A 122 -9.45 -15.51 21.30
N PHE A 123 -9.71 -15.47 19.98
CA PHE A 123 -10.84 -16.18 19.37
C PHE A 123 -10.71 -17.70 19.52
N ALA A 124 -9.53 -18.28 19.26
CA ALA A 124 -9.31 -19.73 19.38
C ALA A 124 -9.61 -20.27 20.78
N PHE A 125 -9.28 -19.51 21.83
CA PHE A 125 -9.61 -19.86 23.22
C PHE A 125 -11.08 -19.70 23.58
N ARG A 126 -11.83 -18.87 22.84
CA ARG A 126 -13.19 -18.44 23.24
C ARG A 126 -14.30 -19.01 22.36
N MET A 127 -14.04 -19.26 21.08
CA MET A 127 -15.02 -19.71 20.10
C MET A 127 -14.75 -21.17 19.72
N ARG A 128 -15.37 -22.08 20.47
CA ARG A 128 -15.26 -23.53 20.21
C ARG A 128 -15.84 -23.89 18.84
N GLY A 129 -15.18 -24.78 18.12
CA GLY A 129 -15.62 -25.25 16.80
C GLY A 129 -15.26 -24.33 15.63
N TRP A 130 -14.67 -23.16 15.91
CA TRP A 130 -14.18 -22.23 14.88
C TRP A 130 -12.66 -22.31 14.77
N LYS A 131 -12.14 -22.51 13.55
CA LYS A 131 -10.71 -22.45 13.26
C LYS A 131 -10.28 -21.02 13.01
N CYS A 132 -9.29 -20.55 13.74
CA CYS A 132 -8.85 -19.16 13.72
C CYS A 132 -7.57 -19.00 12.90
N TYR A 133 -7.59 -18.13 11.91
CA TYR A 133 -6.45 -17.80 11.05
C TYR A 133 -5.95 -16.41 11.43
N SER A 134 -4.67 -16.30 11.80
CA SER A 134 -3.99 -15.05 12.06
C SER A 134 -3.08 -14.70 10.90
N VAL A 135 -3.39 -13.64 10.15
CA VAL A 135 -2.75 -13.30 8.88
C VAL A 135 -2.08 -11.94 8.97
N ASP A 136 -0.76 -11.93 8.98
CA ASP A 136 0.03 -10.71 8.98
C ASP A 136 1.44 -10.93 8.39
N PRO A 137 1.93 -10.09 7.46
CA PRO A 137 3.31 -10.16 6.97
C PRO A 137 4.39 -10.02 8.07
N ALA A 138 4.07 -9.35 9.17
CA ALA A 138 4.92 -9.14 10.33
C ALA A 138 4.91 -10.31 11.33
N MET A 139 4.07 -11.32 11.13
CA MET A 139 3.97 -12.50 12.02
C MET A 139 5.35 -13.12 12.26
N GLU A 140 5.66 -13.41 13.52
CA GLU A 140 6.95 -13.98 13.90
C GLU A 140 7.11 -15.41 13.36
N LYS A 141 8.33 -15.78 12.96
CA LYS A 141 8.65 -17.15 12.51
C LYS A 141 8.71 -18.08 13.71
N GLY A 142 8.24 -19.31 13.56
CA GLY A 142 8.25 -20.41 14.56
C GLY A 142 9.62 -20.84 15.13
N THR A 143 10.65 -20.00 14.99
CA THR A 143 12.04 -20.26 15.39
C THR A 143 12.39 -19.67 16.76
N SER A 144 11.61 -18.73 17.30
CA SER A 144 11.85 -18.15 18.64
C SER A 144 11.11 -18.91 19.74
N GLU A 145 11.61 -18.87 20.99
CA GLU A 145 10.90 -19.46 22.15
C GLU A 145 9.48 -18.90 22.29
N ARG A 146 9.32 -17.60 22.01
CA ARG A 146 8.03 -16.91 21.99
C ARG A 146 7.07 -17.55 20.98
N SER A 147 7.55 -17.80 19.75
CA SER A 147 6.75 -18.39 18.67
C SER A 147 6.40 -19.86 18.86
N LYS A 148 7.24 -20.63 19.57
CA LYS A 148 6.89 -21.99 20.02
C LYS A 148 5.75 -21.96 21.03
N GLY A 149 5.71 -20.93 21.87
CA GLY A 149 4.70 -20.72 22.89
C GLY A 149 3.27 -20.86 22.36
N TRP A 150 2.93 -20.25 21.22
CA TRP A 150 1.57 -20.31 20.66
C TRP A 150 1.39 -21.29 19.50
N ALA A 151 2.40 -22.10 19.16
CA ALA A 151 2.28 -23.13 18.13
C ALA A 151 1.29 -24.23 18.53
N ASP A 152 1.18 -24.48 19.85
CA ASP A 152 0.35 -25.55 20.41
C ASP A 152 -1.10 -25.10 20.69
N VAL A 153 -1.46 -23.85 20.38
CA VAL A 153 -2.84 -23.36 20.58
C VAL A 153 -3.77 -24.10 19.60
N SER A 154 -4.65 -24.94 20.15
CA SER A 154 -5.60 -25.71 19.35
C SER A 154 -6.48 -24.79 18.50
N ASN A 155 -6.71 -25.17 17.24
CA ASN A 155 -7.55 -24.45 16.29
C ASN A 155 -7.01 -23.06 15.87
N LEU A 156 -5.74 -22.76 16.12
CA LEU A 156 -5.07 -21.55 15.63
C LEU A 156 -4.14 -21.88 14.46
N VAL A 157 -4.22 -21.09 13.39
CA VAL A 157 -3.33 -21.12 12.23
C VAL A 157 -2.66 -19.77 12.11
N THR A 158 -1.33 -19.74 12.17
CA THR A 158 -0.57 -18.49 12.00
C THR A 158 0.00 -18.40 10.60
N VAL A 159 -0.14 -17.22 9.99
CA VAL A 159 0.16 -16.99 8.58
C VAL A 159 1.01 -15.74 8.45
N ARG A 160 2.28 -15.95 8.12
CA ARG A 160 3.20 -14.86 7.80
C ARG A 160 3.14 -14.48 6.33
N ASN A 161 2.04 -13.87 5.92
CA ASN A 161 1.89 -13.38 4.54
C ASN A 161 0.87 -12.24 4.49
N LYS A 162 0.78 -11.57 3.34
CA LYS A 162 -0.30 -10.63 3.07
C LYS A 162 -1.62 -11.40 2.87
N ILE A 163 -2.75 -10.84 3.27
CA ILE A 163 -4.06 -11.48 3.03
C ILE A 163 -4.34 -11.57 1.52
N GLU A 164 -3.89 -10.57 0.77
CA GLU A 164 -3.89 -10.55 -0.69
C GLU A 164 -2.89 -11.55 -1.25
N ASN A 165 -2.37 -12.51 -0.52
CA ASN A 165 -1.46 -13.53 -0.99
C ASN A 165 -1.88 -14.91 -0.49
N ILE A 166 -3.07 -15.05 0.09
CA ILE A 166 -3.56 -16.34 0.57
C ILE A 166 -4.94 -16.65 0.01
N ARG A 167 -5.35 -17.91 0.15
CA ARG A 167 -6.70 -18.40 -0.07
C ARG A 167 -7.08 -19.29 1.11
N ILE A 168 -8.25 -19.04 1.68
CA ILE A 168 -8.79 -19.79 2.80
C ILE A 168 -10.18 -20.27 2.38
N THR A 169 -10.41 -21.58 2.45
CA THR A 169 -11.72 -22.17 2.13
C THR A 169 -12.43 -22.55 3.43
N LEU A 170 -13.60 -21.96 3.67
CA LEU A 170 -14.38 -22.14 4.90
C LEU A 170 -15.82 -22.55 4.57
N ARG A 171 -16.53 -23.11 5.55
CA ARG A 171 -17.98 -23.23 5.49
C ARG A 171 -18.60 -21.88 5.81
N ARG A 172 -18.44 -21.42 7.06
CA ARG A 172 -18.80 -20.08 7.49
C ARG A 172 -17.56 -19.27 7.84
N ALA A 173 -17.55 -17.99 7.49
CA ALA A 173 -16.43 -17.09 7.74
C ALA A 173 -16.86 -15.87 8.57
N ILE A 174 -16.05 -15.54 9.58
CA ILE A 174 -16.04 -14.22 10.21
C ILE A 174 -14.70 -13.57 9.87
N VAL A 175 -14.71 -12.37 9.31
CA VAL A 175 -13.47 -11.67 8.93
C VAL A 175 -13.25 -10.49 9.86
N VAL A 176 -12.10 -10.46 10.52
CA VAL A 176 -11.75 -9.44 11.51
C VAL A 176 -10.50 -8.71 11.04
N LEU A 177 -10.57 -7.38 10.89
CA LEU A 177 -9.45 -6.55 10.49
C LEU A 177 -9.02 -5.70 11.68
N VAL A 178 -7.87 -6.00 12.26
CA VAL A 178 -7.28 -5.25 13.37
C VAL A 178 -6.09 -4.46 12.83
N HIS A 179 -6.17 -3.13 12.80
CA HIS A 179 -5.11 -2.27 12.22
C HIS A 179 -4.65 -2.67 10.80
N ALA A 180 -5.50 -3.36 10.05
CA ALA A 180 -5.10 -3.95 8.78
C ALA A 180 -4.92 -2.89 7.70
N HIS A 181 -3.83 -2.99 6.95
CA HIS A 181 -3.51 -2.08 5.84
C HIS A 181 -3.97 -2.61 4.48
N VAL A 182 -5.26 -2.96 4.39
CA VAL A 182 -5.93 -3.49 3.19
C VAL A 182 -7.39 -3.03 3.15
N THR A 183 -8.03 -3.03 1.98
CA THR A 183 -9.48 -2.81 1.90
C THR A 183 -10.25 -4.05 2.38
N LEU A 184 -11.53 -3.87 2.74
CA LEU A 184 -12.40 -4.98 3.13
C LEU A 184 -12.55 -5.98 1.98
N ASP A 185 -12.78 -5.49 0.75
CA ASP A 185 -12.91 -6.31 -0.46
C ASP A 185 -11.66 -7.15 -0.74
N GLN A 186 -10.47 -6.58 -0.55
CA GLN A 186 -9.20 -7.29 -0.71
C GLN A 186 -9.08 -8.44 0.29
N ALA A 187 -9.43 -8.20 1.56
CA ALA A 187 -9.41 -9.23 2.59
C ALA A 187 -10.42 -10.35 2.28
N LEU A 188 -11.65 -10.01 1.89
CA LEU A 188 -12.67 -11.01 1.54
C LEU A 188 -12.35 -11.76 0.24
N SER A 189 -11.64 -11.17 -0.72
CA SER A 189 -11.22 -11.87 -1.95
C SER A 189 -10.31 -13.09 -1.69
N ALA A 190 -9.72 -13.16 -0.51
CA ALA A 190 -8.90 -14.28 -0.06
C ALA A 190 -9.71 -15.39 0.62
N VAL A 191 -10.97 -15.14 0.95
CA VAL A 191 -11.81 -16.07 1.72
C VAL A 191 -12.92 -16.63 0.85
N GLN A 192 -12.84 -17.92 0.55
CA GLN A 192 -13.89 -18.66 -0.13
C GLN A 192 -14.76 -19.35 0.92
N ALA A 193 -15.86 -18.72 1.32
CA ALA A 193 -16.81 -19.27 2.28
C ALA A 193 -18.17 -19.52 1.64
N GLU A 194 -18.90 -20.54 2.12
CA GLU A 194 -20.31 -20.76 1.75
C GLU A 194 -21.19 -19.65 2.33
N GLN A 195 -20.83 -19.13 3.50
CA GLN A 195 -21.48 -18.01 4.15
C GLN A 195 -20.45 -17.10 4.83
N VAL A 196 -20.56 -15.79 4.65
CA VAL A 196 -19.83 -14.81 5.47
C VAL A 196 -20.77 -14.33 6.57
N CYS A 197 -20.54 -14.76 7.81
CA CYS A 197 -21.39 -14.42 8.95
C CYS A 197 -21.27 -12.95 9.35
N GLY A 198 -20.09 -12.35 9.14
CA GLY A 198 -19.89 -10.93 9.35
C GLY A 198 -18.45 -10.49 9.20
N VAL A 199 -18.28 -9.18 9.14
CA VAL A 199 -16.98 -8.50 9.02
C VAL A 199 -16.89 -7.45 10.12
N VAL A 200 -15.77 -7.41 10.85
CA VAL A 200 -15.50 -6.37 11.87
C VAL A 200 -14.17 -5.73 11.55
N THR A 201 -14.09 -4.40 11.65
CA THR A 201 -12.82 -3.70 11.56
C THR A 201 -12.59 -2.70 12.68
N LEU A 202 -11.33 -2.58 13.07
CA LEU A 202 -10.75 -1.51 13.88
C LEU A 202 -9.67 -0.82 13.02
N PRO A 203 -10.07 0.14 12.17
CA PRO A 203 -9.17 0.83 11.24
C PRO A 203 -8.15 1.71 11.96
N CYS A 204 -7.00 1.93 11.32
CA CYS A 204 -5.98 2.85 11.80
C CYS A 204 -5.28 3.60 10.67
N CYS A 205 -4.33 4.48 11.04
CA CYS A 205 -3.54 5.26 10.10
C CYS A 205 -4.43 5.99 9.08
N ASN A 206 -4.25 5.73 7.79
CA ASN A 206 -5.01 6.29 6.68
C ASN A 206 -6.07 5.32 6.09
N TRP A 207 -6.36 4.21 6.79
CA TRP A 207 -7.26 3.16 6.30
C TRP A 207 -8.72 3.34 6.72
N TYR A 208 -9.03 4.31 7.59
CA TYR A 208 -10.40 4.70 7.93
C TYR A 208 -11.27 4.88 6.68
N GLY A 209 -10.87 5.73 5.73
CA GLY A 209 -11.67 5.96 4.51
C GLY A 209 -11.70 4.77 3.53
N GLN A 210 -10.70 3.88 3.60
CA GLN A 210 -10.57 2.71 2.71
C GLN A 210 -11.34 1.48 3.23
N GLN A 211 -11.81 1.53 4.48
CA GLN A 211 -12.60 0.50 5.14
C GLN A 211 -14.00 1.04 5.52
N GLU A 212 -14.55 1.95 4.70
CA GLU A 212 -15.93 2.50 4.86
C GLU A 212 -16.99 1.67 4.14
N MET A 213 -16.62 0.99 3.06
CA MET A 213 -17.54 0.27 2.18
C MET A 213 -17.04 -1.14 1.95
N LEU A 214 -17.96 -2.10 2.01
CA LEU A 214 -17.76 -3.50 1.65
C LEU A 214 -18.65 -3.79 0.43
N PHE A 215 -18.06 -4.02 -0.74
CA PHE A 215 -18.79 -4.22 -2.01
C PHE A 215 -19.89 -3.18 -2.29
N GLY A 216 -19.65 -1.92 -1.92
CA GLY A 216 -20.63 -0.83 -2.07
C GLY A 216 -21.68 -0.73 -0.97
N ARG A 217 -21.63 -1.57 0.08
CA ARG A 217 -22.46 -1.51 1.28
C ARG A 217 -21.71 -0.87 2.45
N GLY A 218 -22.31 0.14 3.09
CA GLY A 218 -21.79 0.74 4.33
C GLY A 218 -21.97 -0.19 5.55
N PRO A 219 -21.29 0.09 6.68
CA PRO A 219 -21.41 -0.72 7.90
C PRO A 219 -22.81 -0.64 8.51
N ASP A 220 -23.25 -1.73 9.12
CA ASP A 220 -24.53 -1.78 9.85
C ASP A 220 -24.45 -1.05 11.20
N LEU A 221 -23.26 -1.03 11.80
CA LEU A 221 -23.00 -0.29 13.03
C LEU A 221 -21.58 0.29 13.02
N VAL A 222 -21.48 1.55 13.45
CA VAL A 222 -20.22 2.25 13.73
C VAL A 222 -20.28 2.83 15.14
N TYR A 223 -19.24 2.63 15.93
CA TYR A 223 -19.14 3.23 17.26
C TYR A 223 -17.69 3.41 17.71
N ASP A 224 -17.43 4.41 18.57
CA ASP A 224 -16.18 4.46 19.35
C ASP A 224 -16.33 3.63 20.62
N ASP A 225 -15.37 2.74 20.92
CA ASP A 225 -15.32 2.05 22.20
C ASP A 225 -14.26 2.68 23.12
N PHE A 226 -14.68 3.48 24.10
CA PHE A 226 -13.76 4.13 25.05
C PHE A 226 -13.13 3.15 26.06
N SER A 227 -13.44 1.85 25.98
CA SER A 227 -12.72 0.81 26.69
C SER A 227 -11.48 0.31 25.95
N VAL A 228 -11.27 0.76 24.71
CA VAL A 228 -10.04 0.54 23.94
C VAL A 228 -9.03 1.63 24.29
N LEU A 229 -7.88 1.23 24.84
CA LEU A 229 -6.82 2.15 25.28
C LEU A 229 -5.93 2.61 24.11
N SER A 230 -6.59 3.09 23.05
CA SER A 230 -6.00 3.52 21.79
C SER A 230 -6.77 4.71 21.24
N ASP A 231 -6.09 5.56 20.47
CA ASP A 231 -6.78 6.58 19.66
C ASP A 231 -7.55 5.94 18.49
N HIS A 232 -7.19 4.71 18.11
CA HIS A 232 -7.83 3.93 17.08
C HIS A 232 -8.91 3.02 17.66
N ARG A 233 -10.01 3.61 18.15
CA ARG A 233 -11.09 2.90 18.86
C ARG A 233 -12.43 2.84 18.14
N GLU A 234 -12.46 3.30 16.89
CA GLU A 234 -13.66 3.20 16.06
C GLU A 234 -13.81 1.76 15.59
N ILE A 235 -14.94 1.14 15.89
CA ILE A 235 -15.31 -0.19 15.45
C ILE A 235 -16.40 -0.05 14.39
N ARG A 236 -16.25 -0.79 13.29
CA ARG A 236 -17.26 -0.89 12.23
C ARG A 236 -17.56 -2.35 11.98
N LEU A 237 -18.84 -2.68 11.78
CA LEU A 237 -19.25 -4.05 11.52
C LEU A 237 -20.29 -4.15 10.40
N TRP A 238 -20.23 -5.27 9.70
CA TRP A 238 -21.20 -5.73 8.70
C TRP A 238 -21.67 -7.11 9.12
N VAL A 239 -22.97 -7.29 9.24
CA VAL A 239 -23.61 -8.58 9.50
C VAL A 239 -23.93 -9.25 8.17
N GLY A 240 -23.68 -10.56 8.11
CA GLY A 240 -23.78 -11.39 6.90
C GLY A 240 -25.15 -11.39 6.22
N ASP A 241 -25.14 -11.50 4.89
CA ASP A 241 -26.35 -11.53 4.06
C ASP A 241 -27.02 -12.92 4.12
N ASN A 242 -28.09 -13.05 4.91
CA ASN A 242 -29.06 -14.12 4.69
C ASN A 242 -30.18 -13.56 3.78
N SER A 243 -30.05 -13.77 2.46
CA SER A 243 -31.11 -13.71 1.44
C SER A 243 -32.22 -12.64 1.59
N ARG A 244 -32.09 -11.47 0.93
CA ARG A 244 -33.13 -10.51 0.45
C ARG A 244 -34.33 -10.11 1.36
N ASN A 245 -34.43 -10.61 2.57
CA ASN A 245 -35.36 -10.25 3.63
C ASN A 245 -34.62 -10.55 4.94
N VAL A 246 -33.84 -9.57 5.39
CA VAL A 246 -32.99 -9.74 6.57
C VAL A 246 -33.88 -9.76 7.80
N ASP A 247 -34.01 -10.92 8.44
CA ASP A 247 -34.46 -10.98 9.82
C ASP A 247 -33.31 -10.53 10.73
N VAL A 248 -33.24 -9.21 10.93
CA VAL A 248 -32.25 -8.56 11.82
C VAL A 248 -32.64 -8.70 13.30
N SER A 249 -33.71 -9.44 13.64
CA SER A 249 -34.23 -9.52 15.02
C SER A 249 -33.22 -10.06 16.04
N HIS A 250 -32.20 -10.79 15.59
CA HIS A 250 -31.15 -11.32 16.47
C HIS A 250 -30.01 -10.32 16.76
N ALA A 251 -29.76 -9.33 15.91
CA ALA A 251 -28.67 -8.36 16.09
C ALA A 251 -29.21 -7.07 16.75
N ASP A 252 -29.21 -7.07 18.08
CA ASP A 252 -29.57 -5.89 18.87
C ASP A 252 -28.47 -4.82 18.78
N PHE A 253 -28.58 -3.91 17.80
CA PHE A 253 -27.69 -2.76 17.63
C PHE A 253 -27.95 -1.61 18.62
N SER A 254 -28.89 -1.78 19.56
CA SER A 254 -29.07 -0.81 20.63
C SER A 254 -27.87 -0.95 21.58
N LEU A 255 -27.01 0.08 21.65
CA LEU A 255 -25.87 0.11 22.58
C LEU A 255 -26.30 0.24 24.05
N THR A 256 -27.51 -0.20 24.41
CA THR A 256 -28.20 0.04 25.68
C THR A 256 -27.75 -0.89 26.81
N SER A 257 -27.00 -1.94 26.48
CA SER A 257 -26.52 -2.93 27.46
C SER A 257 -25.47 -2.35 28.42
N SER A 258 -25.52 -2.77 29.69
CA SER A 258 -24.50 -2.45 30.71
C SER A 258 -23.09 -2.94 30.33
N VAL A 259 -22.98 -3.90 29.41
CA VAL A 259 -21.73 -4.40 28.84
C VAL A 259 -21.14 -3.44 27.81
N MET A 260 -21.94 -2.54 27.22
CA MET A 260 -21.51 -1.51 26.26
C MET A 260 -21.26 -0.14 26.92
N LYS A 261 -21.09 -0.10 28.25
CA LYS A 261 -20.69 1.14 28.97
C LYS A 261 -19.41 1.70 28.38
N GLY A 262 -19.46 2.94 27.90
CA GLY A 262 -18.35 3.60 27.20
C GLY A 262 -18.36 3.44 25.68
N CYS A 263 -19.44 2.95 25.05
CA CYS A 263 -19.54 2.87 23.60
C CYS A 263 -20.38 4.02 23.00
N VAL A 264 -19.72 4.80 22.15
CA VAL A 264 -20.11 5.94 21.31
C VAL A 264 -20.74 5.65 19.94
N ARG A 265 -22.06 5.42 19.74
CA ARG A 265 -22.59 5.23 18.36
C ARG A 265 -22.21 6.43 17.48
N LYS A 266 -21.88 6.16 16.22
CA LYS A 266 -21.67 7.17 15.20
C LYS A 266 -22.63 6.97 14.04
N ASP A 267 -23.06 8.09 13.49
CA ASP A 267 -23.84 8.12 12.25
C ASP A 267 -23.01 8.75 11.13
N ILE A 268 -23.30 8.33 9.90
CA ILE A 268 -22.70 8.92 8.70
C ILE A 268 -23.29 10.32 8.55
N VAL A 269 -22.44 11.32 8.37
CA VAL A 269 -22.92 12.65 8.04
C VAL A 269 -23.25 12.67 6.55
N ASP A 270 -24.52 12.49 6.23
CA ASP A 270 -25.04 12.69 4.88
C ASP A 270 -24.95 14.18 4.53
N ILE A 271 -23.99 14.55 3.68
CA ILE A 271 -23.83 15.93 3.16
C ILE A 271 -24.94 16.25 2.12
N SER A 272 -25.91 15.35 1.94
CA SER A 272 -27.03 15.42 1.00
C SER A 272 -28.29 16.09 1.58
N GLY A 273 -28.36 16.36 2.89
CA GLY A 273 -29.61 16.73 3.57
C GLY A 273 -29.77 18.18 4.08
N ILE A 274 -28.79 19.08 3.92
CA ILE A 274 -28.94 20.49 4.34
C ILE A 274 -29.31 21.35 3.11
N VAL A 275 -30.43 20.99 2.49
CA VAL A 275 -31.10 21.81 1.46
C VAL A 275 -32.39 22.31 2.08
N GLY A 276 -32.31 23.46 2.75
CA GLY A 276 -33.48 24.11 3.35
C GLY A 276 -33.11 25.07 4.46
N GLY A 277 -32.39 26.15 4.15
CA GLY A 277 -32.14 27.20 5.13
C GLY A 277 -31.03 28.17 4.75
N SER A 278 -31.44 29.23 4.04
CA SER A 278 -30.86 30.58 4.01
C SER A 278 -29.34 30.74 3.80
N THR A 279 -28.98 31.14 2.56
CA THR A 279 -27.92 32.10 2.15
C THR A 279 -26.45 31.95 2.62
N ASN A 280 -26.14 31.18 3.66
CA ASN A 280 -24.78 31.04 4.21
C ASN A 280 -24.00 29.81 3.69
N ASN A 281 -24.63 28.95 2.88
CA ASN A 281 -24.04 27.69 2.43
C ASN A 281 -23.13 27.83 1.19
N THR A 282 -23.43 28.75 0.28
CA THR A 282 -22.65 28.97 -0.95
C THR A 282 -21.24 29.50 -0.63
N GLU A 283 -21.12 30.39 0.37
CA GLU A 283 -19.83 30.89 0.84
C GLU A 283 -18.98 29.79 1.50
N ARG A 284 -19.57 28.96 2.37
CA ARG A 284 -18.87 27.84 3.02
C ARG A 284 -18.44 26.74 2.04
N GLN A 285 -19.24 26.47 1.01
CA GLN A 285 -18.87 25.54 -0.06
C GLN A 285 -17.77 26.11 -0.96
N SER A 286 -17.82 27.41 -1.27
CA SER A 286 -16.75 28.10 -1.98
C SER A 286 -15.44 28.09 -1.18
N GLU A 287 -15.50 28.23 0.15
CA GLU A 287 -14.33 28.15 1.02
C GLU A 287 -13.74 26.74 1.09
N SER A 288 -14.57 25.68 1.11
CA SER A 288 -14.07 24.31 1.18
C SER A 288 -13.37 23.88 -0.12
N LEU A 289 -13.90 24.30 -1.27
CA LEU A 289 -13.26 24.11 -2.58
C LEU A 289 -12.01 24.98 -2.74
N LYS A 290 -12.02 26.23 -2.25
CA LYS A 290 -10.82 27.08 -2.17
C LYS A 290 -9.73 26.42 -1.31
N LYS A 291 -10.08 25.87 -0.14
CA LYS A 291 -9.17 25.19 0.81
C LYS A 291 -8.68 23.81 0.34
N ARG A 292 -9.17 23.28 -0.78
CA ARG A 292 -8.70 22.00 -1.34
C ARG A 292 -7.33 22.21 -1.98
N ASP A 293 -6.27 21.79 -1.28
CA ASP A 293 -4.87 21.86 -1.74
C ASP A 293 -4.63 20.90 -2.92
N GLY A 294 -4.68 21.44 -4.14
CA GLY A 294 -4.50 20.76 -5.43
C GLY A 294 -3.12 21.03 -6.04
N VAL A 295 -2.90 20.59 -7.27
CA VAL A 295 -1.58 20.75 -7.93
C VAL A 295 -1.25 22.21 -8.23
N LEU A 296 -2.24 23.04 -8.55
CA LEU A 296 -2.01 24.47 -8.78
C LEU A 296 -1.64 25.19 -7.47
N ASP A 297 -2.24 24.82 -6.34
CA ASP A 297 -1.83 25.33 -5.02
C ASP A 297 -0.39 24.92 -4.71
N PHE A 298 -0.03 23.66 -4.96
CA PHE A 298 1.35 23.18 -4.83
C PHE A 298 2.35 23.98 -5.64
N ILE A 299 2.10 24.20 -6.94
CA ILE A 299 3.00 24.96 -7.81
C ILE A 299 3.09 26.41 -7.34
N SER A 300 1.94 27.04 -7.04
CA SER A 300 1.85 28.43 -6.59
C SER A 300 2.64 28.63 -5.29
N ASP A 301 2.35 27.86 -4.26
CA ASP A 301 3.03 27.98 -2.97
C ASP A 301 4.53 27.72 -3.08
N THR A 302 4.96 26.71 -3.85
CA THR A 302 6.39 26.39 -4.02
C THR A 302 7.12 27.54 -4.71
N LEU A 303 6.51 28.18 -5.71
CA LEU A 303 7.07 29.39 -6.34
C LEU A 303 7.04 30.60 -5.40
N GLN A 304 6.01 30.75 -4.55
CA GLN A 304 5.95 31.84 -3.56
C GLN A 304 6.99 31.68 -2.45
N GLU A 305 7.24 30.46 -1.99
CA GLU A 305 8.30 30.18 -1.01
C GLU A 305 9.69 30.50 -1.62
N LEU A 306 9.89 30.14 -2.88
CA LEU A 306 11.10 30.44 -3.63
C LEU A 306 11.38 31.95 -3.76
N ASP A 307 10.34 32.77 -3.89
CA ASP A 307 10.44 34.24 -3.97
C ASP A 307 10.60 34.90 -2.58
N ARG A 308 10.28 34.20 -1.48
CA ARG A 308 10.33 34.73 -0.10
C ARG A 308 11.67 34.58 0.61
N ASP A 309 12.61 33.80 0.08
CA ASP A 309 13.73 33.23 0.85
C ASP A 309 15.14 33.66 0.39
N ILE A 310 15.40 34.97 0.21
CA ILE A 310 16.80 35.45 0.09
C ILE A 310 17.35 35.94 1.45
N SER A 311 16.51 36.38 2.39
CA SER A 311 16.94 36.98 3.66
C SER A 311 16.76 36.12 4.92
N SER A 312 16.13 34.94 4.80
CA SER A 312 15.71 34.06 5.90
C SER A 312 16.55 32.78 6.05
N MET A 313 17.31 32.39 5.02
CA MET A 313 18.09 31.15 5.02
C MET A 313 19.46 31.31 5.71
N ASN A 314 19.87 30.29 6.46
CA ASN A 314 21.20 30.23 7.09
C ASN A 314 22.29 30.10 5.99
N PRO A 315 23.33 30.96 5.98
CA PRO A 315 24.46 30.87 5.03
C PRO A 315 25.11 29.48 4.94
N GLU A 316 25.13 28.72 6.04
CA GLU A 316 25.68 27.36 6.06
C GLU A 316 24.84 26.35 5.27
N GLU A 317 23.51 26.49 5.28
CA GLU A 317 22.60 25.63 4.49
C GLU A 317 22.72 25.92 3.00
N ILE A 318 22.82 27.20 2.63
CA ILE A 318 23.06 27.65 1.25
C ILE A 318 24.37 27.06 0.72
N THR A 319 25.45 27.19 1.48
CA THR A 319 26.79 26.72 1.08
C THR A 319 26.83 25.19 0.91
N ALA A 320 26.19 24.44 1.81
CA ALA A 320 26.11 22.98 1.72
C ALA A 320 25.31 22.50 0.49
N GLU A 321 24.23 23.22 0.14
CA GLU A 321 23.42 22.92 -1.05
C GLU A 321 24.14 23.30 -2.35
N GLU A 322 24.82 24.46 -2.37
CA GLU A 322 25.65 24.88 -3.51
C GLU A 322 26.76 23.86 -3.80
N GLN A 323 27.42 23.31 -2.78
CA GLN A 323 28.43 22.25 -2.95
C GLN A 323 27.83 20.92 -3.44
N THR A 324 26.65 20.55 -2.94
CA THR A 324 25.99 19.28 -3.26
C THR A 324 25.44 19.26 -4.69
N PHE A 325 24.77 20.33 -5.11
CA PHE A 325 24.22 20.43 -6.47
C PHE A 325 25.27 20.90 -7.49
N GLY A 326 26.18 21.80 -7.11
CA GLY A 326 27.19 22.37 -8.00
C GLY A 326 28.21 21.37 -8.55
N SER A 327 28.60 20.38 -7.74
CA SER A 327 29.53 19.31 -8.17
C SER A 327 28.88 18.26 -9.07
N SER A 328 27.57 18.03 -8.91
CA SER A 328 26.87 16.89 -9.52
C SER A 328 26.06 17.25 -10.78
N LEU A 329 25.57 18.49 -10.89
CA LEU A 329 24.67 18.93 -11.94
C LEU A 329 25.31 18.97 -13.35
N PRO A 330 26.51 19.55 -13.56
CA PRO A 330 27.13 19.64 -14.89
C PRO A 330 27.29 18.27 -15.58
N SER A 331 27.84 17.29 -14.84
CA SER A 331 28.08 15.94 -15.36
C SER A 331 26.79 15.15 -15.63
N ALA A 332 25.72 15.44 -14.88
CA ALA A 332 24.42 14.78 -14.96
C ALA A 332 23.57 15.28 -16.13
N VAL A 333 23.71 16.55 -16.50
CA VAL A 333 22.96 17.18 -17.59
C VAL A 333 23.69 16.98 -18.93
N ALA A 334 25.01 17.13 -18.96
CA ALA A 334 25.82 17.03 -20.18
C ALA A 334 25.75 15.65 -20.88
N SER A 335 25.46 14.57 -20.16
CA SER A 335 25.33 13.22 -20.75
C SER A 335 23.97 12.93 -21.38
N HIS A 336 22.97 13.79 -21.18
CA HIS A 336 21.57 13.53 -21.55
C HIS A 336 20.86 14.67 -22.28
N LEU A 337 21.45 15.87 -22.32
CA LEU A 337 20.89 17.04 -22.98
C LEU A 337 21.95 17.74 -23.83
N ASP A 338 21.65 17.98 -25.11
CA ASP A 338 22.48 18.81 -25.98
C ASP A 338 22.43 20.27 -25.53
N VAL A 339 23.53 21.02 -25.69
CA VAL A 339 23.63 22.46 -25.32
C VAL A 339 22.61 23.37 -26.01
N ASP A 340 22.11 22.97 -27.18
CA ASP A 340 21.07 23.69 -27.92
C ASP A 340 19.64 23.25 -27.54
N THR A 341 19.48 22.37 -26.54
CA THR A 341 18.16 21.94 -26.06
C THR A 341 17.49 23.05 -25.26
N HIS A 342 16.21 23.30 -25.53
CA HIS A 342 15.39 24.24 -24.75
C HIS A 342 14.97 23.58 -23.42
N VAL A 343 15.57 24.03 -22.32
CA VAL A 343 15.42 23.44 -20.98
C VAL A 343 14.62 24.38 -20.08
N LEU A 344 13.53 23.88 -19.52
CA LEU A 344 12.81 24.55 -18.43
C LEU A 344 13.40 24.13 -17.09
N ALA A 345 14.17 25.01 -16.46
CA ALA A 345 14.79 24.77 -15.15
C ALA A 345 13.86 25.20 -14.02
N LEU A 346 13.35 24.21 -13.30
CA LEU A 346 12.62 24.36 -12.04
C LEU A 346 13.62 24.25 -10.90
N ASP A 347 14.17 25.40 -10.52
CA ASP A 347 15.23 25.51 -9.54
C ASP A 347 14.69 26.03 -8.21
N TRP A 348 14.87 25.26 -7.15
CA TRP A 348 14.51 25.67 -5.80
C TRP A 348 15.54 26.61 -5.16
N HIS A 349 16.77 26.67 -5.67
CA HIS A 349 17.78 27.51 -5.04
C HIS A 349 17.41 28.99 -5.20
N PRO A 350 17.45 29.82 -4.12
CA PRO A 350 17.11 31.24 -4.19
C PRO A 350 17.94 32.01 -5.21
N ARG A 351 19.19 31.57 -5.39
CA ARG A 351 20.14 32.12 -6.38
C ARG A 351 20.01 31.51 -7.78
N ARG A 352 19.04 30.63 -8.04
CA ARG A 352 18.86 29.93 -9.33
C ARG A 352 20.15 29.23 -9.81
N LEU A 353 20.79 28.47 -8.92
CA LEU A 353 22.07 27.79 -9.13
C LEU A 353 22.09 26.89 -10.38
N ALA A 354 21.04 26.09 -10.61
CA ALA A 354 20.95 25.21 -11.76
C ALA A 354 20.87 25.97 -13.08
N VAL A 355 20.16 27.10 -13.10
CA VAL A 355 20.12 28.01 -14.26
C VAL A 355 21.52 28.55 -14.56
N ARG A 356 22.24 29.02 -13.54
CA ARG A 356 23.61 29.55 -13.72
C ARG A 356 24.58 28.50 -14.25
N LEU A 357 24.56 27.31 -13.66
CA LEU A 357 25.46 26.22 -14.05
C LEU A 357 25.21 25.80 -15.50
N LEU A 358 23.94 25.67 -15.92
CA LEU A 358 23.61 25.40 -17.33
C LEU A 358 24.14 26.50 -18.28
N LEU A 359 23.95 27.77 -17.93
CA LEU A 359 24.43 28.88 -18.76
C LEU A 359 25.97 28.90 -18.85
N ARG A 360 26.68 28.61 -17.74
CA ARG A 360 28.14 28.47 -17.70
C ARG A 360 28.65 27.28 -18.52
N ASP A 361 27.90 26.17 -18.53
CA ASP A 361 28.20 24.97 -19.33
C ASP A 361 27.85 25.16 -20.83
N GLY A 362 27.41 26.34 -21.24
CA GLY A 362 27.19 26.71 -22.64
C GLY A 362 25.79 26.44 -23.18
N TYR A 363 24.83 26.09 -22.33
CA TYR A 363 23.42 25.94 -22.74
C TYR A 363 22.82 27.32 -23.06
N LYS A 364 22.30 27.50 -24.29
CA LYS A 364 21.82 28.81 -24.78
C LYS A 364 20.33 29.07 -24.52
N HIS A 365 19.58 28.00 -24.26
CA HIS A 365 18.12 28.00 -24.22
C HIS A 365 17.62 27.53 -22.86
N VAL A 366 17.97 28.27 -21.80
CA VAL A 366 17.55 27.98 -20.43
C VAL A 366 16.40 28.89 -20.03
N TYR A 367 15.33 28.32 -19.51
CA TYR A 367 14.11 29.01 -19.12
C TYR A 367 13.74 28.75 -17.66
N THR A 368 13.01 29.66 -17.04
CA THR A 368 12.44 29.49 -15.69
C THR A 368 11.04 30.08 -15.59
N LEU A 369 10.33 29.82 -14.49
CA LEU A 369 8.97 30.30 -14.25
C LEU A 369 8.92 31.27 -13.06
N SER A 370 8.06 32.27 -13.15
CA SER A 370 7.63 33.08 -12.01
C SER A 370 6.10 33.21 -12.00
N ILE A 371 5.52 33.58 -10.85
CA ILE A 371 4.08 33.86 -10.77
C ILE A 371 3.81 35.18 -11.49
N ALA A 372 2.89 35.17 -12.46
CA ALA A 372 2.44 36.38 -13.15
C ALA A 372 1.20 36.95 -12.46
N ASP A 373 0.20 36.09 -12.22
CA ASP A 373 -1.00 36.43 -11.46
C ASP A 373 -1.19 35.43 -10.31
N ASN A 374 -1.65 35.93 -9.17
CA ASN A 374 -1.99 35.09 -8.03
C ASN A 374 -3.04 34.04 -8.41
N LEU A 375 -2.98 32.89 -7.75
CA LEU A 375 -3.96 31.82 -7.94
C LEU A 375 -5.39 32.34 -7.76
N SER A 376 -6.18 32.27 -8.81
CA SER A 376 -7.56 32.72 -8.83
C SER A 376 -8.52 31.53 -8.78
N PHE A 377 -9.69 31.72 -8.17
CA PHE A 377 -10.73 30.71 -8.06
C PHE A 377 -12.06 31.29 -8.53
N SER A 378 -12.68 30.63 -9.52
CA SER A 378 -14.03 30.93 -10.00
C SER A 378 -14.94 29.71 -9.79
N MET A 379 -16.23 29.97 -9.61
CA MET A 379 -17.21 28.92 -9.33
C MET A 379 -18.45 29.09 -10.20
N ASN A 380 -18.83 28.03 -10.89
CA ASN A 380 -20.14 27.86 -11.54
C ASN A 380 -20.97 26.88 -10.69
N ASP A 381 -22.30 26.84 -10.83
CA ASP A 381 -23.28 26.17 -9.94
C ASP A 381 -22.92 24.78 -9.40
N LYS A 382 -22.04 24.01 -10.07
CA LYS A 382 -21.56 22.68 -9.61
C LYS A 382 -20.04 22.43 -9.79
N GLN A 383 -19.27 23.42 -10.25
CA GLN A 383 -17.88 23.22 -10.67
C GLN A 383 -16.99 24.40 -10.25
N GLY A 384 -15.94 24.09 -9.48
CA GLY A 384 -14.91 25.06 -9.12
C GLY A 384 -13.76 25.00 -10.12
N THR A 385 -13.29 26.16 -10.59
CA THR A 385 -12.12 26.27 -11.47
C THR A 385 -11.04 27.10 -10.79
N LYS A 386 -9.85 26.52 -10.63
CA LYS A 386 -8.64 27.24 -10.20
C LYS A 386 -7.83 27.61 -11.44
N THR A 387 -7.41 28.87 -11.52
CA THR A 387 -6.55 29.36 -12.62
C THR A 387 -5.27 29.97 -12.06
N LEU A 388 -4.12 29.48 -12.53
CA LEU A 388 -2.80 29.98 -12.18
C LEU A 388 -2.10 30.47 -13.45
N LYS A 389 -1.58 31.70 -13.43
CA LYS A 389 -0.84 32.28 -14.55
C LYS A 389 0.64 32.38 -14.18
N LEU A 390 1.49 31.74 -14.97
CA LEU A 390 2.94 31.71 -14.78
C LEU A 390 3.62 32.43 -15.95
N GLN A 391 4.55 33.33 -15.66
CA GLN A 391 5.39 33.97 -16.67
C GLN A 391 6.58 33.06 -16.97
N LEU A 392 6.79 32.76 -18.25
CA LEU A 392 8.00 32.10 -18.73
C LEU A 392 9.08 33.14 -18.99
N HIS A 393 10.27 32.93 -18.43
CA HIS A 393 11.45 33.77 -18.65
C HIS A 393 12.56 32.98 -19.32
N LYS A 394 13.21 33.57 -20.31
CA LYS A 394 14.52 33.14 -20.80
C LYS A 394 15.61 33.75 -19.92
N CYS A 395 16.53 32.93 -19.47
CA CYS A 395 17.60 33.33 -18.57
C CYS A 395 18.87 33.68 -19.36
N ILE A 396 19.51 34.80 -19.03
CA ILE A 396 20.77 35.25 -19.65
C ILE A 396 21.72 35.74 -18.56
N ILE A 397 23.02 35.46 -18.72
CA ILE A 397 24.06 36.00 -17.83
C ILE A 397 24.24 37.50 -18.12
N ASP A 398 24.18 38.33 -17.10
CA ASP A 398 24.47 39.76 -17.23
C ASP A 398 25.97 40.00 -17.42
N VAL A 399 26.36 40.39 -18.64
CA VAL A 399 27.76 40.60 -19.06
C VAL A 399 28.44 41.76 -18.31
N ALA A 400 27.68 42.57 -17.57
CA ALA A 400 28.23 43.62 -16.70
C ALA A 400 28.77 43.11 -15.35
N SER A 401 28.61 41.82 -15.03
CA SER A 401 29.17 41.17 -13.85
C SER A 401 30.53 40.53 -14.13
N ASP A 402 31.49 40.70 -13.20
CA ASP A 402 32.88 40.25 -13.38
C ASP A 402 32.93 38.70 -13.44
N PRO A 403 33.42 38.09 -14.55
CA PRO A 403 33.36 36.64 -14.74
C PRO A 403 34.17 35.93 -13.66
N GLY A 404 33.51 35.12 -12.84
CA GLY A 404 34.14 34.33 -11.77
C GLY A 404 33.91 34.82 -10.33
N THR A 405 33.12 35.87 -10.11
CA THR A 405 32.66 36.24 -8.76
C THR A 405 31.33 35.53 -8.40
N GLU A 406 31.07 35.28 -7.10
CA GLU A 406 29.86 34.57 -6.62
C GLU A 406 28.53 35.34 -6.87
N ASP A 407 28.62 36.55 -7.42
CA ASP A 407 27.51 37.49 -7.66
C ASP A 407 27.17 37.69 -9.15
N GLU A 408 27.38 36.67 -10.00
CA GLU A 408 26.86 36.69 -11.39
C GLU A 408 25.33 36.86 -11.40
N ARG A 409 24.85 37.99 -11.93
CA ARG A 409 23.42 38.31 -11.99
C ARG A 409 22.79 37.68 -13.24
N ILE A 410 21.65 37.04 -13.05
CA ILE A 410 20.84 36.49 -14.14
C ILE A 410 19.78 37.52 -14.53
N LYS A 411 19.72 37.85 -15.81
CA LYS A 411 18.64 38.64 -16.40
C LYS A 411 17.52 37.71 -16.89
N PHE A 412 16.29 38.09 -16.62
CA PHE A 412 15.08 37.37 -17.05
C PHE A 412 14.40 38.12 -18.19
N GLU A 413 14.29 37.49 -19.35
CA GLU A 413 13.56 38.03 -20.51
C GLU A 413 12.19 37.33 -20.65
N PRO A 414 11.07 38.06 -20.55
CA PRO A 414 9.74 37.45 -20.63
C PRO A 414 9.50 36.88 -22.03
N CYS A 415 8.94 35.67 -22.09
CA CYS A 415 8.70 34.94 -23.35
C CYS A 415 7.20 34.66 -23.62
N GLY A 416 6.33 35.03 -22.68
CA GLY A 416 4.90 34.68 -22.69
C GLY A 416 4.45 34.00 -21.39
N HIS A 417 3.20 33.57 -21.37
CA HIS A 417 2.53 33.10 -20.17
C HIS A 417 1.99 31.68 -20.32
N TYR A 418 2.15 30.86 -19.28
CA TYR A 418 1.38 29.65 -19.12
C TYR A 418 0.14 29.91 -18.26
N ILE A 419 -1.02 29.50 -18.78
CA ILE A 419 -2.28 29.50 -18.07
C ILE A 419 -2.63 28.07 -17.73
N LEU A 420 -2.60 27.75 -16.43
CA LEU A 420 -2.99 26.46 -15.89
C LEU A 420 -4.42 26.57 -15.37
N GLN A 421 -5.30 25.70 -15.83
CA GLN A 421 -6.68 25.61 -15.35
C GLN A 421 -6.94 24.22 -14.78
N SER A 422 -7.29 24.18 -13.49
CA SER A 422 -7.73 22.99 -12.79
C SER A 422 -9.23 23.04 -12.56
N THR A 423 -9.91 21.96 -12.91
CA THR A 423 -11.36 21.84 -12.78
C THR A 423 -11.71 20.79 -11.73
N VAL A 424 -12.47 21.19 -10.71
CA VAL A 424 -12.87 20.34 -9.58
C VAL A 424 -14.40 20.23 -9.55
N VAL A 425 -14.91 19.00 -9.66
CA VAL A 425 -16.35 18.68 -9.62
C VAL A 425 -16.72 18.22 -8.20
N LEU A 426 -17.85 18.72 -7.68
CA LEU A 426 -18.30 18.50 -6.29
C LEU A 426 -18.74 17.06 -5.98
N THR A 427 -19.06 16.25 -6.99
CA THR A 427 -19.84 15.01 -6.84
C THR A 427 -19.12 13.74 -7.30
N SER A 428 -17.85 13.80 -7.68
CA SER A 428 -17.14 12.65 -8.26
C SER A 428 -15.76 12.45 -7.64
N ASP A 429 -15.40 11.19 -7.37
CA ASP A 429 -14.03 10.73 -7.07
C ASP A 429 -13.09 10.81 -8.29
N GLU A 430 -13.41 11.62 -9.31
CA GLU A 430 -12.60 11.79 -10.51
C GLU A 430 -11.30 12.53 -10.18
N GLU A 431 -10.20 12.10 -10.82
CA GLU A 431 -8.89 12.75 -10.72
C GLU A 431 -9.00 14.22 -11.19
N GLU A 432 -8.39 15.15 -10.44
CA GLU A 432 -8.32 16.57 -10.79
C GLU A 432 -7.79 16.74 -12.23
N LYS A 433 -8.59 17.35 -13.11
CA LYS A 433 -8.22 17.53 -14.52
C LYS A 433 -7.58 18.90 -14.71
N ILE A 434 -6.35 18.91 -15.20
CA ILE A 434 -5.54 20.12 -15.38
C ILE A 434 -5.22 20.28 -16.86
N THR A 435 -5.48 21.48 -17.37
CA THR A 435 -5.10 21.89 -18.73
C THR A 435 -4.09 23.02 -18.66
N VAL A 436 -3.02 22.93 -19.45
CA VAL A 436 -1.98 23.96 -19.58
C VAL A 436 -2.07 24.56 -20.98
N LYS A 437 -2.18 25.89 -21.06
CA LYS A 437 -2.16 26.64 -22.32
C LYS A 437 -1.01 27.64 -22.29
N PHE A 438 -0.39 27.87 -23.44
CA PHE A 438 0.62 28.91 -23.59
C PHE A 438 0.04 30.09 -24.38
N GLU A 439 0.08 31.28 -23.79
CA GLU A 439 -0.24 32.55 -24.44
C GLU A 439 1.04 33.29 -24.77
N ASN A 440 1.16 33.68 -26.02
CA ASN A 440 2.34 34.33 -26.55
C ASN A 440 2.06 35.83 -26.71
N ASP A 441 2.75 36.67 -25.94
CA ASP A 441 2.58 38.13 -25.96
C ASP A 441 3.28 38.80 -27.16
N GLY A 442 3.28 38.14 -28.33
CA GLY A 442 3.93 38.62 -29.56
C GLY A 442 5.41 38.23 -29.73
N HIS A 443 5.94 37.35 -28.89
CA HIS A 443 7.28 36.78 -28.98
C HIS A 443 7.30 35.48 -29.82
N LEU A 444 8.43 34.81 -30.00
CA LEU A 444 8.46 33.47 -30.62
C LEU A 444 8.20 32.42 -29.54
N THR A 445 7.20 31.55 -29.74
CA THR A 445 6.90 30.46 -28.80
C THR A 445 8.12 29.55 -28.64
N PRO A 446 8.71 29.43 -27.45
CA PRO A 446 9.86 28.55 -27.25
C PRO A 446 9.43 27.09 -27.31
N SER A 447 10.16 26.28 -28.09
CA SER A 447 9.92 24.84 -28.19
C SER A 447 10.60 24.12 -27.04
N LEU A 448 10.01 24.19 -25.84
CA LEU A 448 10.55 23.51 -24.66
C LEU A 448 10.64 22.00 -24.93
N ALA A 449 11.81 21.42 -24.68
CA ALA A 449 12.10 20.02 -24.99
C ALA A 449 12.36 19.17 -23.74
N CYS A 450 12.74 19.80 -22.61
CA CYS A 450 13.02 19.10 -21.35
C CYS A 450 12.64 19.97 -20.15
N VAL A 451 12.06 19.35 -19.12
CA VAL A 451 11.98 19.93 -17.76
C VAL A 451 13.16 19.43 -16.93
N LEU A 452 13.89 20.34 -16.29
CA LEU A 452 14.91 20.03 -15.30
C LEU A 452 14.36 20.37 -13.91
N ASP A 453 14.04 19.34 -13.11
CA ASP A 453 13.67 19.48 -11.70
C ASP A 453 14.94 19.43 -10.83
N ALA A 454 15.45 20.60 -10.47
CA ALA A 454 16.57 20.78 -9.55
C ALA A 454 16.08 20.93 -8.10
N GLY A 455 15.33 19.94 -7.63
CA GLY A 455 14.84 19.87 -6.25
C GLY A 455 13.54 20.64 -5.98
N PHE A 456 12.95 21.29 -6.99
CA PHE A 456 11.67 22.00 -6.89
C PHE A 456 10.54 21.09 -6.39
N ILE A 457 10.35 19.93 -7.02
CA ILE A 457 9.28 19.01 -6.64
C ILE A 457 9.54 18.46 -5.23
N PHE A 458 10.76 17.99 -4.97
CA PHE A 458 11.15 17.44 -3.67
C PHE A 458 10.92 18.43 -2.52
N ARG A 459 11.29 19.70 -2.71
CA ARG A 459 11.17 20.76 -1.70
C ARG A 459 9.74 21.23 -1.52
N GLY A 460 8.95 21.33 -2.59
CA GLY A 460 7.52 21.66 -2.49
C GLY A 460 6.73 20.67 -1.62
N PHE A 461 7.21 19.43 -1.46
CA PHE A 461 6.62 18.45 -0.54
C PHE A 461 7.10 18.56 0.92
N ARG A 462 8.09 19.40 1.24
CA ARG A 462 8.55 19.62 2.63
C ARG A 462 7.40 20.24 3.41
N GLY A 463 6.99 19.60 4.51
CA GLY A 463 5.85 20.07 5.33
C GLY A 463 4.46 19.74 4.79
N ARG A 464 4.31 19.19 3.57
CA ARG A 464 3.00 18.75 3.02
C ARG A 464 2.71 17.28 3.35
N ALA A 465 1.49 17.00 3.80
CA ALA A 465 1.05 15.65 4.21
C ALA A 465 0.74 14.68 3.04
N LYS A 466 0.88 15.10 1.78
CA LYS A 466 0.41 14.34 0.62
C LYS A 466 1.56 13.65 -0.13
N LYS A 467 1.91 12.44 0.32
CA LYS A 467 2.81 11.52 -0.41
C LYS A 467 2.03 10.43 -1.16
N LYS A 468 0.87 10.76 -1.74
CA LYS A 468 0.12 9.79 -2.56
C LYS A 468 0.75 9.75 -3.97
N PRO A 469 1.08 8.57 -4.51
CA PRO A 469 1.58 8.44 -5.88
C PRO A 469 0.69 9.13 -6.92
N SER A 470 -0.63 9.11 -6.76
CA SER A 470 -1.58 9.78 -7.67
C SER A 470 -1.38 11.29 -7.76
N PHE A 471 -1.13 11.97 -6.64
CA PHE A 471 -0.87 13.42 -6.64
C PHE A 471 0.45 13.74 -7.34
N PHE A 472 1.49 12.94 -7.09
CA PHE A 472 2.77 13.08 -7.77
C PHE A 472 2.67 12.87 -9.29
N ARG A 473 1.90 11.86 -9.71
CA ARG A 473 1.60 11.61 -11.12
C ARG A 473 0.94 12.82 -11.77
N LEU A 474 -0.03 13.43 -11.08
CA LEU A 474 -0.72 14.60 -11.58
C LEU A 474 0.22 15.82 -11.69
N VAL A 475 1.13 16.03 -10.73
CA VAL A 475 2.20 17.05 -10.84
C VAL A 475 3.05 16.79 -12.09
N CYS A 476 3.54 15.56 -12.29
CA CYS A 476 4.38 15.23 -13.43
C CYS A 476 3.64 15.36 -14.78
N ARG A 477 2.36 14.98 -14.84
CA ARG A 477 1.52 15.20 -16.04
C ARG A 477 1.35 16.70 -16.35
N THR A 478 1.17 17.54 -15.33
CA THR A 478 1.10 18.99 -15.52
C THR A 478 2.44 19.55 -16.03
N LEU A 479 3.57 19.05 -15.52
CA LEU A 479 4.89 19.47 -15.99
C LEU A 479 5.18 19.00 -17.43
N ASP A 480 4.77 17.79 -17.81
CA ASP A 480 4.93 17.29 -19.18
C ASP A 480 4.16 18.14 -20.21
N GLN A 481 3.00 18.69 -19.83
CA GLN A 481 2.22 19.59 -20.70
C GLN A 481 2.99 20.88 -21.07
N PHE A 482 3.97 21.33 -20.27
CA PHE A 482 4.84 22.46 -20.65
C PHE A 482 5.74 22.15 -21.86
N VAL A 483 6.14 20.89 -22.01
CA VAL A 483 7.04 20.41 -23.07
C VAL A 483 6.24 19.89 -24.27
N SER A 484 5.11 19.22 -24.02
CA SER A 484 4.26 18.61 -25.05
C SER A 484 3.44 19.61 -25.87
N GLY A 485 3.32 20.88 -25.41
CA GLY A 485 2.56 21.92 -26.11
C GLY A 485 3.28 22.63 -27.26
N SER A 486 4.56 22.31 -27.55
CA SER A 486 5.37 23.19 -28.42
C SER A 486 6.41 22.53 -29.32
N CYS A 487 6.39 21.22 -29.61
CA CYS A 487 7.36 20.62 -30.55
C CYS A 487 6.74 19.61 -31.53
N PRO A 488 6.97 19.76 -32.87
CA PRO A 488 6.77 18.69 -33.84
C PRO A 488 7.85 17.61 -33.71
N GLU A 489 7.50 16.41 -34.15
CA GLU A 489 8.26 15.16 -34.08
C GLU A 489 9.76 15.34 -34.39
N SER A 490 10.62 15.08 -33.39
CA SER A 490 12.06 14.92 -33.61
C SER A 490 12.50 13.50 -33.28
N THR A 491 13.39 12.97 -34.11
CA THR A 491 13.85 11.57 -34.13
C THR A 491 14.97 11.26 -33.11
N SER A 492 15.29 12.19 -32.22
CA SER A 492 16.38 12.04 -31.23
C SER A 492 15.86 11.59 -29.86
N ARG A 493 16.54 10.62 -29.22
CA ARG A 493 16.30 10.17 -27.82
C ARG A 493 16.73 11.24 -26.80
N LYS A 494 16.01 12.36 -26.73
CA LYS A 494 16.24 13.40 -25.71
C LYS A 494 15.46 13.08 -24.43
N ALA A 495 16.05 13.35 -23.27
CA ALA A 495 15.32 13.27 -22.01
C ALA A 495 14.25 14.37 -21.97
N SER A 496 13.01 14.01 -21.66
CA SER A 496 11.89 14.94 -21.51
C SER A 496 11.76 15.48 -20.08
N LEU A 497 12.27 14.74 -19.09
CA LEU A 497 12.36 15.15 -17.70
C LEU A 497 13.69 14.67 -17.09
N VAL A 498 14.43 15.59 -16.50
CA VAL A 498 15.63 15.30 -15.69
C VAL A 498 15.33 15.73 -14.26
N CYS A 499 15.45 14.83 -13.29
CA CYS A 499 15.14 15.10 -11.88
C CYS A 499 16.36 14.81 -11.00
N LEU A 500 16.67 15.75 -10.10
CA LEU A 500 17.78 15.68 -9.15
C LEU A 500 17.25 15.64 -7.73
N THR A 501 17.65 14.63 -6.96
CA THR A 501 17.24 14.54 -5.56
C THR A 501 18.27 13.79 -4.71
N SER A 502 18.41 14.21 -3.47
CA SER A 502 19.22 13.55 -2.45
C SER A 502 18.54 12.32 -1.83
N ARG A 503 17.27 12.02 -2.18
CA ARG A 503 16.50 10.91 -1.58
C ARG A 503 16.24 9.75 -2.53
N LYS A 504 16.64 8.55 -2.08
CA LYS A 504 16.46 7.27 -2.79
C LYS A 504 14.99 6.85 -2.97
N GLN A 505 14.05 7.40 -2.18
CA GLN A 505 12.63 7.00 -2.21
C GLN A 505 11.90 7.41 -3.51
N TRP A 506 12.42 8.40 -4.24
CA TRP A 506 11.89 8.85 -5.52
C TRP A 506 12.28 7.95 -6.71
N ARG A 507 13.08 6.89 -6.47
CA ARG A 507 13.50 5.89 -7.47
C ARG A 507 12.39 5.03 -8.06
N LYS A 508 11.22 4.99 -7.42
CA LYS A 508 10.19 4.04 -7.83
C LYS A 508 9.58 4.50 -9.16
N LYS A 509 9.45 3.56 -10.11
CA LYS A 509 8.80 3.81 -11.41
C LYS A 509 7.40 4.43 -11.25
N GLU A 510 6.66 4.07 -10.21
CA GLU A 510 5.31 4.60 -9.91
C GLU A 510 5.23 6.13 -9.75
N PHE A 511 6.37 6.79 -9.53
CA PHE A 511 6.48 8.24 -9.45
C PHE A 511 6.87 8.83 -10.82
N LEU A 512 8.07 8.52 -11.34
CA LEU A 512 8.67 9.21 -12.49
C LEU A 512 8.40 8.56 -13.88
N ALA A 513 8.01 7.28 -13.92
CA ALA A 513 7.71 6.52 -15.16
C ALA A 513 6.46 5.66 -14.98
N HIS A 514 5.34 6.33 -14.73
CA HIS A 514 4.04 5.66 -14.72
C HIS A 514 3.50 5.53 -16.16
N GLU A 515 2.71 4.49 -16.41
CA GLU A 515 2.25 4.09 -17.76
C GLU A 515 1.60 5.25 -18.53
N ASP A 516 0.90 6.15 -17.82
CA ASP A 516 0.17 7.27 -18.44
C ASP A 516 1.06 8.37 -19.05
N LEU A 517 2.35 8.43 -18.70
CA LEU A 517 3.30 9.40 -19.30
C LEU A 517 4.04 8.83 -20.51
N GLU A 518 3.93 7.52 -20.79
CA GLU A 518 4.71 6.83 -21.82
C GLU A 518 6.24 7.11 -21.71
N LEU A 519 6.77 7.31 -20.49
CA LEU A 519 8.18 7.58 -20.21
C LEU A 519 8.93 6.32 -19.72
N ASP A 520 10.13 6.08 -20.24
CA ASP A 520 11.11 5.14 -19.65
C ASP A 520 12.10 5.91 -18.75
N VAL A 521 12.39 5.37 -17.56
CA VAL A 521 13.27 6.02 -16.56
C VAL A 521 14.59 5.30 -16.46
N GLN A 522 15.67 6.03 -16.71
CA GLN A 522 17.04 5.64 -16.38
C GLN A 522 17.49 6.37 -15.12
N SER A 523 17.98 5.62 -14.13
CA SER A 523 18.51 6.18 -12.89
C SER A 523 20.02 6.04 -12.83
N LEU A 524 20.72 7.13 -12.53
CA LEU A 524 22.17 7.18 -12.35
C LEU A 524 22.50 7.70 -10.94
N ILE A 525 23.63 7.25 -10.40
CA ILE A 525 24.22 7.81 -9.18
C ILE A 525 25.36 8.70 -9.63
N ALA A 526 25.25 10.01 -9.42
CA ALA A 526 26.37 10.93 -9.62
C ALA A 526 27.46 10.51 -8.61
N SER A 527 28.56 9.95 -9.10
CA SER A 527 29.60 9.30 -8.28
C SER A 527 30.96 9.99 -8.37
N LYS A 528 31.07 11.10 -9.10
CA LYS A 528 32.32 11.85 -9.20
C LYS A 528 32.36 12.93 -8.11
N GLU A 529 33.32 12.75 -7.20
CA GLU A 529 33.82 13.73 -6.23
C GLU A 529 32.74 14.40 -5.35
N GLN A 530 31.97 13.58 -4.63
CA GLN A 530 31.12 14.09 -3.54
C GLN A 530 31.94 14.23 -2.26
N SER A 531 31.92 15.44 -1.68
CA SER A 531 32.30 15.64 -0.28
C SER A 531 31.44 14.74 0.64
N PRO A 532 31.95 14.32 1.81
CA PRO A 532 31.28 13.32 2.65
C PRO A 532 30.00 13.91 3.25
N GLY A 533 28.85 13.71 2.58
CA GLY A 533 27.61 14.37 2.98
C GLY A 533 26.34 13.63 2.62
N THR A 534 25.95 13.54 1.34
CA THR A 534 24.71 12.86 0.92
C THR A 534 24.75 12.56 -0.59
N PRO A 535 24.45 11.32 -1.03
CA PRO A 535 24.48 11.00 -2.46
C PRO A 535 23.36 11.73 -3.22
N VAL A 536 23.72 12.40 -4.32
CA VAL A 536 22.76 12.98 -5.27
C VAL A 536 22.39 11.94 -6.33
N TYR A 537 21.09 11.77 -6.55
CA TYR A 537 20.54 10.87 -7.55
C TYR A 537 19.99 11.65 -8.74
N VAL A 538 20.31 11.16 -9.94
CA VAL A 538 19.87 11.73 -11.22
C VAL A 538 18.92 10.75 -11.88
N TYR A 539 17.75 11.23 -12.27
CA TYR A 539 16.77 10.47 -13.05
C TYR A 539 16.54 11.14 -14.39
N CYS A 540 16.69 10.38 -15.47
CA CYS A 540 16.44 10.84 -16.83
C CYS A 540 15.27 10.04 -17.41
N CYS A 541 14.24 10.74 -17.87
CA CYS A 541 13.01 10.15 -18.40
C CYS A 541 12.92 10.40 -19.90
N TYR A 542 12.65 9.36 -20.70
CA TYR A 542 12.62 9.41 -22.16
C TYR A 542 11.24 8.99 -22.70
N LYS A 543 10.68 9.71 -23.68
CA LYS A 543 9.44 9.30 -24.35
C LYS A 543 9.65 8.01 -25.16
N LEU A 544 8.73 7.05 -25.01
CA LEU A 544 8.74 5.80 -25.76
C LEU A 544 8.41 6.05 -27.24
N GLN A 545 9.32 5.70 -28.16
CA GLN A 545 9.01 5.66 -29.59
C GLN A 545 8.08 4.48 -29.86
N LYS A 546 6.87 4.75 -30.37
CA LYS A 546 5.91 3.73 -30.81
C LYS A 546 6.46 3.02 -32.05
N LEU A 547 7.27 1.98 -31.86
CA LEU A 547 7.48 0.96 -32.89
C LEU A 547 6.15 0.23 -33.08
N ALA A 548 5.64 0.24 -34.31
CA ALA A 548 4.45 -0.49 -34.71
C ALA A 548 4.65 -1.99 -34.45
N VAL A 549 4.23 -2.43 -33.27
CA VAL A 549 4.11 -3.84 -32.90
C VAL A 549 2.67 -4.05 -32.50
N VAL A 550 2.07 -5.04 -33.15
CA VAL A 550 0.70 -5.52 -33.01
C VAL A 550 0.22 -5.43 -31.56
N GLN A 551 -0.88 -4.70 -31.36
CA GLN A 551 -1.52 -4.48 -30.07
C GLN A 551 -1.72 -5.80 -29.29
N PRO A 552 -1.21 -5.91 -28.06
CA PRO A 552 -1.92 -6.64 -27.04
C PRO A 552 -3.00 -5.71 -26.49
N THR A 553 -4.25 -6.13 -26.61
CA THR A 553 -5.43 -5.49 -26.05
C THR A 553 -5.20 -5.14 -24.57
N VAL A 554 -5.26 -3.85 -24.25
CA VAL A 554 -5.18 -3.34 -22.88
C VAL A 554 -6.44 -3.78 -22.14
N VAL A 555 -6.29 -4.72 -21.21
CA VAL A 555 -7.31 -5.07 -20.22
C VAL A 555 -7.03 -4.26 -18.95
N ASN A 556 -8.06 -3.60 -18.45
CA ASN A 556 -8.09 -2.83 -17.20
C ASN A 556 -7.23 -3.46 -16.08
N THR A 557 -6.26 -2.70 -15.57
CA THR A 557 -5.29 -3.11 -14.54
C THR A 557 -5.86 -3.20 -13.11
N LYS A 558 -7.18 -3.27 -12.94
CA LYS A 558 -7.78 -3.80 -11.71
C LYS A 558 -7.92 -5.33 -11.72
N ASP A 559 -7.88 -5.96 -12.91
CA ASP A 559 -8.06 -7.41 -13.05
C ASP A 559 -6.76 -8.20 -13.24
N SER A 560 -5.62 -7.56 -13.56
CA SER A 560 -4.38 -8.31 -13.88
C SER A 560 -3.80 -9.08 -12.69
N ASN A 561 -3.97 -8.57 -11.47
CA ASN A 561 -3.61 -9.32 -10.25
C ASN A 561 -4.49 -10.55 -10.07
N ASN A 562 -5.79 -10.50 -10.41
CA ASN A 562 -6.68 -11.66 -10.35
C ASN A 562 -6.41 -12.67 -11.48
N ILE A 563 -6.07 -12.19 -12.69
CA ILE A 563 -5.73 -13.03 -13.85
C ILE A 563 -4.42 -13.79 -13.61
N GLY A 564 -3.39 -13.16 -13.03
CA GLY A 564 -2.14 -13.83 -12.66
C GLY A 564 -2.33 -14.89 -11.56
N ARG A 565 -3.27 -14.66 -10.63
CA ARG A 565 -3.59 -15.58 -9.52
C ARG A 565 -4.36 -16.82 -9.97
N ASN A 566 -5.41 -16.63 -10.76
CA ASN A 566 -6.18 -17.75 -11.32
C ASN A 566 -5.29 -18.61 -12.22
N ALA A 567 -4.44 -17.99 -13.04
CA ALA A 567 -3.49 -18.70 -13.88
C ALA A 567 -2.41 -19.46 -13.08
N ALA A 568 -2.00 -18.96 -11.90
CA ALA A 568 -1.08 -19.68 -11.01
C ALA A 568 -1.77 -20.87 -10.33
N LEU A 569 -3.01 -20.69 -9.85
CA LEU A 569 -3.81 -21.73 -9.20
C LEU A 569 -4.14 -22.88 -10.17
N GLU A 570 -4.55 -22.56 -11.39
CA GLU A 570 -4.76 -23.55 -12.47
C GLU A 570 -3.48 -24.33 -12.75
N THR A 571 -2.33 -23.65 -12.78
CA THR A 571 -1.03 -24.31 -12.97
C THR A 571 -0.73 -25.29 -11.84
N TRP A 572 -1.02 -24.93 -10.59
CA TRP A 572 -0.83 -25.83 -9.45
C TRP A 572 -1.80 -27.01 -9.42
N LEU A 573 -3.08 -26.80 -9.79
CA LEU A 573 -4.05 -27.90 -9.94
C LEU A 573 -3.62 -28.92 -11.00
N GLU A 574 -3.11 -28.45 -12.13
CA GLU A 574 -2.62 -29.32 -13.19
C GLU A 574 -1.36 -30.10 -12.73
N LEU A 575 -0.46 -29.46 -11.98
CA LEU A 575 0.70 -30.11 -11.40
C LEU A 575 0.33 -31.18 -10.36
N GLU A 576 -0.63 -30.88 -9.48
CA GLU A 576 -1.14 -31.83 -8.49
C GLU A 576 -1.79 -33.05 -9.15
N LYS A 577 -2.60 -32.82 -10.19
CA LYS A 577 -3.19 -33.89 -10.99
C LYS A 577 -2.10 -34.80 -11.59
N LYS A 578 -1.08 -34.22 -12.22
CA LYS A 578 0.06 -34.97 -12.76
C LYS A 578 0.86 -35.73 -11.69
N LEU A 579 1.02 -35.14 -10.51
CA LEU A 579 1.67 -35.79 -9.37
C LEU A 579 0.87 -37.03 -8.93
N LYS A 580 -0.44 -36.89 -8.72
CA LYS A 580 -1.35 -37.99 -8.34
C LYS A 580 -1.39 -39.09 -9.39
N GLU A 581 -1.46 -38.72 -10.67
CA GLU A 581 -1.36 -39.68 -11.78
C GLU A 581 -0.04 -40.45 -11.76
N ARG A 582 1.08 -39.77 -11.48
CA ARG A 582 2.40 -40.41 -11.41
C ARG A 582 2.53 -41.32 -10.19
N GLN A 583 2.06 -40.88 -9.02
CA GLN A 583 2.00 -41.69 -7.79
C GLN A 583 1.16 -42.96 -8.01
N SER A 584 -0.02 -42.84 -8.61
CA SER A 584 -0.90 -43.97 -8.92
C SER A 584 -0.25 -44.97 -9.89
N LYS A 585 0.45 -44.48 -10.93
CA LYS A 585 1.21 -45.33 -11.88
C LYS A 585 2.37 -46.09 -11.22
N LEU A 586 2.99 -45.52 -10.18
CA LEU A 586 4.13 -46.13 -9.50
C LEU A 586 3.69 -47.05 -8.35
N GLY A 587 2.55 -46.79 -7.71
CA GLY A 587 1.96 -47.65 -6.68
C GLY A 587 2.97 -48.11 -5.63
N ASN A 588 3.11 -49.42 -5.46
CA ASN A 588 4.00 -50.04 -4.47
C ASN A 588 5.50 -49.90 -4.75
N SER A 589 5.90 -49.33 -5.89
CA SER A 589 7.31 -49.11 -6.25
C SER A 589 7.88 -47.77 -5.76
N LEU A 590 7.07 -46.96 -5.08
CA LEU A 590 7.44 -45.64 -4.58
C LEU A 590 7.95 -45.72 -3.14
N VAL A 591 9.19 -45.30 -2.90
CA VAL A 591 9.79 -45.25 -1.56
C VAL A 591 9.74 -43.82 -1.02
N ALA A 592 9.17 -43.62 0.17
CA ALA A 592 9.17 -42.31 0.82
C ALA A 592 10.55 -42.02 1.46
N ILE A 593 11.12 -40.85 1.17
CA ILE A 593 12.32 -40.33 1.84
C ILE A 593 11.85 -39.31 2.88
N ASP A 594 11.63 -39.80 4.09
CA ASP A 594 11.21 -39.05 5.28
C ASP A 594 12.34 -38.89 6.32
N SER A 595 13.44 -39.62 6.13
CA SER A 595 14.55 -39.71 7.07
C SER A 595 15.91 -39.77 6.35
N PRO A 596 17.02 -39.37 7.01
CA PRO A 596 18.37 -39.52 6.47
C PRO A 596 18.72 -40.97 6.13
N GLU A 597 18.27 -41.91 6.95
CA GLU A 597 18.46 -43.34 6.74
C GLU A 597 17.72 -43.81 5.48
N ALA A 598 16.47 -43.37 5.29
CA ALA A 598 15.72 -43.64 4.06
C ALA A 598 16.39 -43.02 2.83
N ARG A 599 16.99 -41.83 2.94
CA ARG A 599 17.74 -41.17 1.86
C ARG A 599 18.98 -41.97 1.46
N VAL A 600 19.78 -42.41 2.43
CA VAL A 600 21.00 -43.19 2.18
C VAL A 600 20.65 -44.55 1.59
N LYS A 601 19.63 -45.21 2.15
CA LYS A 601 19.11 -46.49 1.65
C LYS A 601 18.62 -46.37 0.21
N ALA A 602 17.79 -45.37 -0.11
CA ALA A 602 17.30 -45.16 -1.47
C ALA A 602 18.42 -44.86 -2.49
N ALA A 603 19.48 -44.15 -2.07
CA ALA A 603 20.65 -43.92 -2.91
C ALA A 603 21.44 -45.21 -3.17
N GLN A 604 21.64 -46.06 -2.15
CA GLN A 604 22.32 -47.35 -2.28
C GLN A 604 21.51 -48.35 -3.13
N GLU A 605 20.19 -48.41 -2.92
CA GLU A 605 19.29 -49.25 -3.72
C GLU A 605 19.30 -48.83 -5.19
N GLN A 606 19.35 -47.54 -5.49
CA GLN A 606 19.48 -47.04 -6.86
C GLN A 606 20.82 -47.41 -7.52
N GLU A 607 21.89 -47.56 -6.76
CA GLU A 607 23.21 -47.98 -7.27
C GLU A 607 23.27 -49.47 -7.57
N GLN A 608 22.53 -50.27 -6.82
CA GLN A 608 22.48 -51.74 -6.98
C GLN A 608 21.39 -52.19 -7.96
N ALA A 609 20.38 -51.35 -8.21
CA ALA A 609 19.25 -51.70 -9.06
C ALA A 609 19.57 -51.58 -10.56
N SER A 610 19.15 -52.58 -11.34
CA SER A 610 19.15 -52.54 -12.81
C SER A 610 18.06 -51.62 -13.40
N ARG A 611 17.16 -51.11 -12.55
CA ARG A 611 16.03 -50.22 -12.89
C ARG A 611 16.01 -49.00 -11.97
N LYS A 612 15.34 -47.93 -12.41
CA LYS A 612 15.14 -46.71 -11.61
C LYS A 612 14.32 -47.02 -10.35
N VAL A 613 14.84 -46.62 -9.19
CA VAL A 613 14.16 -46.62 -7.89
C VAL A 613 13.45 -45.28 -7.74
N TYR A 614 12.13 -45.31 -7.75
CA TYR A 614 11.33 -44.10 -7.62
C TYR A 614 11.12 -43.75 -6.16
N VAL A 615 11.29 -42.48 -5.87
CA VAL A 615 11.21 -41.95 -4.51
C VAL A 615 10.26 -40.76 -4.46
N GLN A 616 9.61 -40.61 -3.31
CA GLN A 616 8.84 -39.44 -2.95
C GLN A 616 9.57 -38.65 -1.87
N VAL A 617 9.66 -37.34 -2.06
CA VAL A 617 10.24 -36.41 -1.10
C VAL A 617 9.24 -35.33 -0.78
N THR A 618 9.14 -34.99 0.51
CA THR A 618 8.43 -33.81 1.00
C THR A 618 9.40 -32.94 1.79
N GLY A 619 9.37 -31.62 1.60
CA GLY A 619 10.20 -30.70 2.39
C GLY A 619 10.04 -29.23 2.03
N GLU A 620 10.73 -28.35 2.75
CA GLU A 620 10.75 -26.91 2.54
C GLU A 620 11.84 -26.50 1.54
N ILE A 621 11.51 -25.64 0.58
CA ILE A 621 12.49 -25.06 -0.36
C ILE A 621 13.35 -24.02 0.37
N THR A 622 14.63 -24.29 0.56
CA THR A 622 15.59 -23.33 1.17
C THR A 622 16.27 -22.44 0.13
N ARG A 623 16.36 -22.89 -1.13
CA ARG A 623 16.99 -22.13 -2.22
C ARG A 623 16.50 -22.57 -3.60
N VAL A 624 16.35 -21.60 -4.52
CA VAL A 624 16.04 -21.83 -5.94
C VAL A 624 17.16 -21.24 -6.81
N ARG A 625 17.71 -22.01 -7.74
CA ARG A 625 18.69 -21.56 -8.75
C ARG A 625 18.16 -21.84 -10.15
N ARG A 626 18.08 -20.81 -10.99
CA ARG A 626 17.51 -20.88 -12.35
C ARG A 626 18.62 -20.80 -13.40
N PHE A 627 18.49 -21.56 -14.47
CA PHE A 627 19.44 -21.59 -15.60
C PHE A 627 18.70 -21.38 -16.92
N SER A 628 19.40 -20.85 -17.93
CA SER A 628 18.83 -20.36 -19.19
C SER A 628 18.33 -21.44 -20.16
N LYS A 629 18.53 -22.73 -19.88
CA LYS A 629 18.22 -23.85 -20.79
C LYS A 629 17.09 -24.77 -20.28
N GLY A 630 16.10 -24.24 -19.56
CA GLY A 630 15.01 -25.07 -19.02
C GLY A 630 15.47 -26.02 -17.91
N MET A 631 16.45 -25.56 -17.12
CA MET A 631 17.04 -26.28 -16.00
C MET A 631 16.97 -25.44 -14.72
N ALA A 632 16.64 -26.06 -13.60
CA ALA A 632 16.65 -25.40 -12.29
C ALA A 632 17.08 -26.38 -11.19
N PHE A 633 17.79 -25.85 -10.19
CA PHE A 633 18.15 -26.60 -8.98
C PHE A 633 17.42 -26.00 -7.78
N LEU A 634 16.78 -26.86 -7.01
CA LEU A 634 16.18 -26.54 -5.72
C LEU A 634 17.01 -27.19 -4.61
N SER A 635 17.09 -26.51 -3.47
CA SER A 635 17.60 -27.08 -2.22
C SER A 635 16.42 -27.30 -1.30
N LEU A 636 16.21 -28.54 -0.88
CA LEU A 636 15.07 -28.99 -0.10
C LEU A 636 15.51 -29.47 1.28
N GLU A 637 14.97 -28.87 2.32
CA GLU A 637 15.13 -29.29 3.70
C GLU A 637 13.99 -30.24 4.06
N LEU A 638 14.32 -31.46 4.46
CA LEU A 638 13.32 -32.50 4.72
C LEU A 638 12.59 -32.20 6.04
N THR A 639 11.27 -32.31 6.02
CA THR A 639 10.41 -32.03 7.18
C THR A 639 10.83 -32.88 8.39
N GLY A 640 11.08 -32.23 9.53
CA GLY A 640 11.36 -32.90 10.81
C GLY A 640 12.83 -33.25 11.10
N THR A 641 13.78 -32.86 10.25
CA THR A 641 15.19 -33.26 10.42
C THR A 641 16.10 -32.04 10.38
N GLY A 642 16.56 -31.56 11.54
CA GLY A 642 17.51 -30.44 11.67
C GLY A 642 18.92 -30.77 11.18
N TYR A 643 19.05 -31.23 9.94
CA TYR A 643 20.29 -31.72 9.33
C TYR A 643 20.96 -30.67 8.44
N ASP A 644 22.30 -30.59 8.52
CA ASP A 644 23.14 -29.53 7.95
C ASP A 644 23.22 -29.44 6.41
N ARG A 645 22.67 -30.40 5.64
CA ARG A 645 22.77 -30.39 4.16
C ARG A 645 21.44 -30.67 3.43
N PRO A 646 20.84 -29.66 2.77
CA PRO A 646 19.60 -29.84 2.03
C PRO A 646 19.77 -30.82 0.85
N LEU A 647 18.72 -31.59 0.55
CA LEU A 647 18.65 -32.43 -0.64
C LEU A 647 18.63 -31.54 -1.89
N GLN A 648 19.51 -31.82 -2.84
CA GLN A 648 19.44 -31.16 -4.14
C GLN A 648 18.39 -31.82 -5.01
N VAL A 649 17.48 -31.01 -5.53
CA VAL A 649 16.41 -31.43 -6.41
C VAL A 649 16.61 -30.73 -7.74
N PHE A 650 16.58 -31.47 -8.84
CA PHE A 650 16.84 -30.95 -10.17
C PHE A 650 15.62 -31.07 -11.05
N LEU A 651 15.25 -29.93 -11.63
CA LEU A 651 14.16 -29.77 -12.55
C LEU A 651 14.74 -29.61 -13.96
N GLN A 652 14.34 -30.51 -14.84
CA GLN A 652 14.72 -30.46 -16.24
C GLN A 652 13.47 -30.61 -17.10
N ARG A 653 13.27 -29.69 -18.04
CA ARG A 653 12.07 -29.64 -18.88
C ARG A 653 11.83 -30.96 -19.64
N GLU A 654 12.90 -31.63 -20.10
CA GLU A 654 12.80 -32.89 -20.84
C GLU A 654 12.28 -34.02 -19.95
N THR A 655 12.71 -34.05 -18.68
CA THR A 655 12.27 -35.08 -17.73
C THR A 655 10.84 -34.86 -17.25
N MET A 656 10.41 -33.60 -17.16
CA MET A 656 9.05 -33.21 -16.73
C MET A 656 8.04 -33.19 -17.88
N ASN A 657 8.47 -33.38 -19.14
CA ASN A 657 7.68 -33.18 -20.35
C ASN A 657 7.00 -31.80 -20.40
N TRP A 658 7.73 -30.73 -20.08
CA TRP A 658 7.22 -29.36 -20.09
C TRP A 658 7.70 -28.58 -21.31
N SER A 659 6.84 -27.69 -21.84
CA SER A 659 7.27 -26.66 -22.77
C SER A 659 8.19 -25.64 -22.05
N LEU A 660 8.95 -24.84 -22.81
CA LEU A 660 9.78 -23.79 -22.22
C LEU A 660 8.93 -22.77 -21.45
N GLU A 661 7.76 -22.44 -21.98
CA GLU A 661 6.81 -21.52 -21.34
C GLU A 661 6.27 -22.07 -20.03
N THR A 662 5.82 -23.33 -20.01
CA THR A 662 5.36 -24.01 -18.79
C THR A 662 6.48 -24.09 -17.75
N PHE A 663 7.70 -24.42 -18.18
CA PHE A 663 8.86 -24.46 -17.29
C PHE A 663 9.15 -23.10 -16.66
N LEU A 664 9.21 -22.04 -17.47
CA LEU A 664 9.43 -20.68 -16.96
C LEU A 664 8.31 -20.25 -16.03
N LYS A 665 7.05 -20.54 -16.37
CA LYS A 665 5.89 -20.27 -15.52
C LYS A 665 6.03 -20.96 -14.17
N VAL A 666 6.21 -22.28 -14.12
CA VAL A 666 6.31 -23.04 -12.85
C VAL A 666 7.53 -22.62 -12.03
N VAL A 667 8.70 -22.49 -12.63
CA VAL A 667 9.93 -22.09 -11.92
C VAL A 667 9.90 -20.63 -11.47
N SER A 668 9.11 -19.78 -12.14
CA SER A 668 8.81 -18.42 -11.68
C SER A 668 7.83 -18.39 -10.51
N LEU A 669 7.08 -19.47 -10.23
CA LEU A 669 6.16 -19.57 -9.09
C LEU A 669 6.84 -20.13 -7.84
N LEU A 670 7.87 -20.98 -7.97
CA LEU A 670 8.62 -21.53 -6.83
C LEU A 670 9.38 -20.46 -6.04
N ARG A 671 9.28 -20.51 -4.71
CA ARG A 671 9.89 -19.57 -3.76
C ARG A 671 10.59 -20.31 -2.63
N LYS A 672 11.41 -19.57 -1.88
CA LYS A 672 11.99 -20.07 -0.62
C LYS A 672 10.89 -20.09 0.44
N GLY A 673 10.77 -21.19 1.18
CA GLY A 673 9.74 -21.40 2.21
C GLY A 673 8.55 -22.22 1.74
N ASP A 674 8.42 -22.49 0.44
CA ASP A 674 7.33 -23.32 -0.07
C ASP A 674 7.58 -24.79 0.31
N GLU A 675 6.55 -25.49 0.77
CA GLU A 675 6.61 -26.92 1.00
C GLU A 675 6.33 -27.66 -0.32
N LEU A 676 7.28 -28.46 -0.78
CA LEU A 676 7.23 -29.17 -2.06
C LEU A 676 7.10 -30.67 -1.84
N ILE A 677 6.21 -31.30 -2.62
CA ILE A 677 6.18 -32.75 -2.82
C ILE A 677 6.73 -33.05 -4.20
N GLY A 678 7.83 -33.80 -4.26
CA GLY A 678 8.46 -34.24 -5.50
C GLY A 678 8.47 -35.76 -5.61
N VAL A 679 8.12 -36.27 -6.79
CA VAL A 679 8.28 -37.68 -7.18
C VAL A 679 9.28 -37.78 -8.31
N GLY A 680 10.26 -38.66 -8.14
CA GLY A 680 11.39 -38.76 -9.04
C GLY A 680 12.23 -39.99 -8.76
N PHE A 681 13.49 -39.98 -9.21
CA PHE A 681 14.47 -41.03 -8.90
C PHE A 681 15.78 -40.41 -8.47
N MET A 682 16.55 -41.15 -7.67
CA MET A 682 17.86 -40.69 -7.21
C MET A 682 18.85 -40.72 -8.39
N ALA A 683 19.63 -39.65 -8.54
CA ALA A 683 20.67 -39.51 -9.54
C ALA A 683 21.94 -38.94 -8.89
N ARG A 684 23.07 -39.01 -9.58
CA ARG A 684 24.31 -38.33 -9.18
C ARG A 684 24.61 -37.20 -10.15
N ASN A 685 24.97 -36.03 -9.62
CA ASN A 685 25.47 -34.95 -10.47
C ASN A 685 26.90 -35.27 -10.98
N ALA A 686 27.43 -34.44 -11.89
CA ALA A 686 28.78 -34.59 -12.41
C ALA A 686 29.90 -34.53 -11.33
N ARG A 687 29.59 -34.09 -10.11
CA ARG A 687 30.51 -34.07 -8.96
C ARG A 687 30.31 -35.27 -8.02
N GLY A 688 29.45 -36.23 -8.38
CA GLY A 688 29.18 -37.43 -7.60
C GLY A 688 28.22 -37.23 -6.42
N HIS A 689 27.62 -36.06 -6.23
CA HIS A 689 26.64 -35.87 -5.15
C HIS A 689 25.27 -36.40 -5.55
N SER A 690 24.62 -37.09 -4.62
CA SER A 690 23.25 -37.59 -4.77
C SER A 690 22.24 -36.44 -4.81
N MET A 691 21.39 -36.47 -5.82
CA MET A 691 20.35 -35.49 -6.12
C MET A 691 19.08 -36.21 -6.57
N LEU A 692 17.92 -35.58 -6.39
CA LEU A 692 16.66 -36.08 -6.90
C LEU A 692 16.42 -35.52 -8.31
N GLN A 693 16.30 -36.39 -9.31
CA GLN A 693 15.76 -36.02 -10.62
C GLN A 693 14.24 -36.13 -10.55
N VAL A 694 13.54 -35.00 -10.69
CA VAL A 694 12.07 -34.95 -10.58
C VAL A 694 11.41 -35.29 -11.90
N GLU A 695 10.31 -36.05 -11.85
CA GLU A 695 9.42 -36.30 -12.98
C GLU A 695 8.02 -35.69 -12.77
N ALA A 696 7.58 -35.57 -11.52
CA ALA A 696 6.35 -34.86 -11.16
C ALA A 696 6.55 -34.14 -9.83
N LEU A 697 5.97 -32.95 -9.71
CA LEU A 697 5.99 -32.17 -8.48
C LEU A 697 4.67 -31.45 -8.28
N SER A 698 4.38 -31.14 -7.03
CA SER A 698 3.35 -30.21 -6.61
C SER A 698 3.82 -29.51 -5.33
N LEU A 699 3.26 -28.36 -5.02
CA LEU A 699 3.31 -27.88 -3.63
C LEU A 699 2.50 -28.82 -2.74
N ALA A 700 2.97 -29.01 -1.50
CA ALA A 700 2.24 -29.76 -0.49
C ALA A 700 0.97 -28.99 -0.15
N ARG A 701 -0.13 -29.37 -0.79
CA ARG A 701 -1.45 -28.82 -0.52
C ARG A 701 -2.02 -29.58 0.67
N SER A 702 -1.95 -28.98 1.86
CA SER A 702 -2.57 -29.55 3.06
C SER A 702 -4.11 -29.50 3.03
N GLY A 703 -4.70 -28.92 1.98
CA GLY A 703 -6.14 -28.64 1.94
C GLY A 703 -6.51 -27.52 2.91
N GLU A 704 -7.63 -26.85 2.66
CA GLU A 704 -8.22 -25.74 3.43
C GLU A 704 -7.53 -24.36 3.32
N TYR A 705 -6.21 -24.30 3.17
CA TYR A 705 -5.43 -23.05 3.15
C TYR A 705 -4.31 -23.09 2.11
N GLU A 706 -4.17 -22.02 1.31
CA GLU A 706 -3.12 -21.86 0.32
C GLU A 706 -2.44 -20.49 0.51
N ALA A 707 -1.11 -20.47 0.55
CA ALA A 707 -0.31 -19.24 0.55
C ALA A 707 0.50 -19.11 -0.73
N TYR A 708 0.49 -17.92 -1.29
CA TYR A 708 1.14 -17.51 -2.53
C TYR A 708 2.15 -16.42 -2.20
N ASN A 709 3.34 -16.49 -2.78
CA ASN A 709 4.45 -15.58 -2.45
C ASN A 709 4.73 -14.57 -3.57
#